data_AF-A0A0Z8EIF9-F1
#
_entry.id   AF-A0A0Z8EIF9-F1
#
_cell.length_a   1.000
_cell.length_b   1.000
_cell.length_c   1.000
_cell.angle_alpha   90.00
_cell.angle_beta   90.00
_cell.angle_gamma   90.00
#
_symmetry.space_group_name_H-M   'P 1'
#
loop_
_entity.id
_entity.type
_entity.pdbx_description
1 polymer ?
#
loop_
_entity_poly.entity_id
_entity_poly.type
_entity_poly.pdbx_seq_one_letter_code
_entity_poly.pdbx_strand_id
1 'polypeptide(L)'
;MPKKGLFMKKKKILLPVMSTLLLAPFVLAQQVQAAETTTAATTTNQPATTDATATVPATSVENVATEETVVPAAEETVEAVIIHTNDVHGRILEEKNVIGDAKAAAVIEEERAKVENTIVVDAGDAFQGLPISNSTKGEDRANIMNQVGYDAMAVGNHEFDFGMDQAIKYKETLNFPLLSANTYVNGARVFEASTIVDKTPTVVGDEFVVIGVTTPETATKTHPKNVEGVTFTDPVTEVNKVIDEVEARALADNRVYKNYIILAHLGVDSTTPVEWRGSTLAEALSKNSKLAGKRVIVIDGHSHTVEATTYGENVTYNQTGSYLNNIGKVTLKSDKLLGEASLISAADTKNVTPNAKIAALVDEIKAKYEAENAQVVIENNPVELNGDRSNVRVRETNLGNAVTDAIYAYGQTGFSNKTSLAVTNGGGLRATIAKDQPVTKGDIIAVLPFGNIVSQITVTGQQIYDMFTKSLSSTLQVNPETGEMLLDENGMPLFEASGGFLHISGANVFYDPTLPVEERVLLIGILNPETGEYDALDLEKTYYLATNDFLAAGGDGYTMLGGAREEGPSMDSVFAEYLKTADLSAYEVVNPYSRIIPVNSSIDTDEDGYPDFIEILLDTDPENPASNPETVPAENTDSPSNQVQNTSATDKKAPVDSPKVGDKKPEVASPVKTTKAGVLPNTGDQMNLTLSLFGLGLAGLAMAVGRRKEN
;
A
#
# COMPACT_ATOMS: atom_id res chain seq x y z
N MET A 1 41.05 -57.06 -4.28
CA MET A 1 40.02 -58.11 -4.10
C MET A 1 39.60 -58.11 -2.64
N PRO A 2 38.35 -58.46 -2.30
CA PRO A 2 37.30 -59.01 -3.17
C PRO A 2 36.31 -57.90 -3.60
N LYS A 3 35.89 -57.80 -4.88
CA LYS A 3 34.98 -58.69 -5.65
C LYS A 3 33.58 -58.74 -5.02
N LYS A 4 32.46 -58.69 -5.72
CA LYS A 4 32.02 -58.49 -7.13
C LYS A 4 30.50 -58.75 -7.02
N GLY A 5 29.66 -58.03 -7.76
CA GLY A 5 28.21 -58.32 -7.74
C GLY A 5 27.39 -57.63 -8.81
N LEU A 6 27.92 -57.60 -10.04
CA LEU A 6 27.24 -57.12 -11.25
C LEU A 6 26.16 -58.11 -11.68
N PHE A 7 24.92 -57.67 -11.92
CA PHE A 7 24.02 -58.30 -12.89
C PHE A 7 23.24 -57.24 -13.68
N MET A 8 23.67 -57.03 -14.92
CA MET A 8 22.89 -56.39 -15.98
C MET A 8 21.85 -57.38 -16.53
N LYS A 9 20.65 -56.87 -16.85
CA LYS A 9 19.89 -57.33 -18.02
C LYS A 9 19.45 -56.11 -18.83
N LYS A 10 19.89 -56.08 -20.09
CA LYS A 10 19.47 -55.16 -21.16
C LYS A 10 18.28 -55.73 -21.93
N LYS A 11 17.59 -54.80 -22.63
CA LYS A 11 16.65 -54.92 -23.78
C LYS A 11 15.21 -54.53 -23.37
N LYS A 12 14.47 -53.65 -24.06
CA LYS A 12 14.62 -52.95 -25.35
C LYS A 12 13.57 -51.81 -25.40
N ILE A 13 13.98 -50.64 -25.91
CA ILE A 13 13.34 -49.83 -26.97
C ILE A 13 11.80 -49.73 -26.98
N LEU A 14 11.28 -48.53 -26.69
CA LEU A 14 10.28 -47.87 -27.54
C LEU A 14 10.36 -46.34 -27.35
N LEU A 15 10.63 -45.62 -28.45
CA LEU A 15 10.45 -44.17 -28.59
C LEU A 15 8.95 -43.85 -28.60
N PRO A 16 8.58 -42.59 -28.31
CA PRO A 16 7.75 -41.89 -29.27
C PRO A 16 8.37 -40.56 -29.72
N VAL A 17 8.15 -40.34 -31.01
CA VAL A 17 8.58 -39.24 -31.87
C VAL A 17 7.58 -38.08 -31.77
N MET A 18 8.13 -36.86 -31.74
CA MET A 18 7.63 -35.55 -32.18
C MET A 18 6.14 -35.17 -32.02
N SER A 19 5.92 -33.97 -31.47
CA SER A 19 5.57 -32.85 -32.36
C SER A 19 5.79 -31.49 -31.69
N THR A 20 6.82 -30.80 -32.15
CA THR A 20 7.03 -29.36 -32.03
C THR A 20 6.06 -28.63 -32.97
N LEU A 21 5.19 -27.76 -32.45
CA LEU A 21 4.55 -26.73 -33.26
C LEU A 21 5.23 -25.38 -32.96
N LEU A 22 6.06 -24.95 -33.91
CA LEU A 22 6.41 -23.55 -34.09
C LEU A 22 5.20 -22.81 -34.66
N LEU A 23 4.86 -21.66 -34.09
CA LEU A 23 4.05 -20.64 -34.72
C LEU A 23 4.84 -19.33 -34.71
N ALA A 24 5.40 -19.00 -35.87
CA ALA A 24 5.92 -17.67 -36.20
C ALA A 24 4.76 -16.84 -36.80
N PRO A 25 4.68 -15.53 -36.56
CA PRO A 25 3.90 -14.65 -37.40
C PRO A 25 4.81 -13.99 -38.45
N PHE A 26 4.50 -14.26 -39.72
CA PHE A 26 5.00 -13.52 -40.86
C PHE A 26 4.35 -12.13 -40.91
N VAL A 27 5.18 -11.12 -41.17
CA VAL A 27 4.80 -9.76 -41.55
C VAL A 27 4.20 -9.79 -42.96
N LEU A 28 3.03 -9.16 -43.16
CA LEU A 28 2.67 -8.59 -44.45
C LEU A 28 1.94 -7.27 -44.25
N ALA A 29 2.58 -6.20 -44.74
CA ALA A 29 2.05 -4.86 -44.80
C ALA A 29 0.94 -4.76 -45.86
N GLN A 30 -0.11 -3.98 -45.57
CA GLN A 30 -0.74 -3.13 -46.57
C GLN A 30 -1.47 -1.96 -45.91
N GLN A 31 -1.21 -0.77 -46.48
CA GLN A 31 -1.71 0.55 -46.13
C GLN A 31 -3.22 0.68 -46.38
N VAL A 32 -3.92 1.42 -45.52
CA VAL A 32 -4.96 2.40 -45.94
C VAL A 32 -4.95 3.58 -44.97
N GLN A 33 -4.85 4.78 -45.54
CA GLN A 33 -4.98 6.11 -44.93
C GLN A 33 -6.40 6.40 -44.43
N ALA A 34 -6.51 7.18 -43.36
CA ALA A 34 -7.40 8.34 -43.20
C ALA A 34 -7.42 8.74 -41.71
N ALA A 35 -6.72 9.79 -41.33
CA ALA A 35 -7.25 11.16 -41.26
C ALA A 35 -7.92 11.44 -39.91
N GLU A 36 -7.11 11.87 -38.93
CA GLU A 36 -7.60 12.60 -37.76
C GLU A 36 -8.14 13.96 -38.19
N THR A 37 -9.40 14.18 -37.85
CA THR A 37 -10.13 15.42 -38.07
C THR A 37 -9.90 16.33 -36.86
N THR A 38 -8.95 17.26 -36.99
CA THR A 38 -8.89 18.46 -36.14
C THR A 38 -9.91 19.47 -36.65
N THR A 39 -11.03 19.63 -35.96
CA THR A 39 -11.95 20.76 -36.15
C THR A 39 -11.41 21.98 -35.41
N ALA A 40 -10.76 22.88 -36.17
CA ALA A 40 -10.60 24.27 -35.79
C ALA A 40 -11.89 25.04 -36.13
N ALA A 41 -12.37 25.88 -35.21
CA ALA A 41 -13.38 26.88 -35.50
C ALA A 41 -12.71 28.14 -36.06
N THR A 42 -13.10 28.44 -37.29
CA THR A 42 -12.63 29.48 -38.20
C THR A 42 -13.26 30.84 -37.91
N THR A 43 -12.52 31.94 -38.13
CA THR A 43 -13.03 33.17 -38.78
C THR A 43 -11.90 33.74 -39.65
N THR A 44 -11.83 33.38 -40.95
CA THR A 44 -12.35 34.10 -42.13
C THR A 44 -11.70 35.46 -42.42
N ASN A 45 -10.75 35.52 -43.36
CA ASN A 45 -11.00 35.94 -44.75
C ASN A 45 -9.69 36.11 -45.57
N GLN A 46 -9.69 35.48 -46.74
CA GLN A 46 -8.75 35.61 -47.88
C GLN A 46 -9.30 36.69 -48.87
N PRO A 47 -8.73 36.97 -50.05
CA PRO A 47 -7.35 37.33 -50.45
C PRO A 47 -7.31 38.48 -51.51
N ALA A 48 -6.10 38.92 -51.91
CA ALA A 48 -5.66 39.32 -53.28
C ALA A 48 -4.42 40.25 -53.17
N THR A 49 -3.20 39.88 -53.62
CA THR A 49 -2.64 40.05 -54.98
C THR A 49 -2.87 41.48 -55.53
N THR A 50 -1.91 42.30 -55.96
CA THR A 50 -0.67 42.12 -56.76
C THR A 50 0.11 43.45 -56.80
N ASP A 51 1.42 43.33 -57.10
CA ASP A 51 2.22 44.19 -57.98
C ASP A 51 2.89 45.51 -57.56
N ALA A 52 4.11 45.61 -58.12
CA ALA A 52 4.81 46.78 -58.65
C ALA A 52 5.79 47.56 -57.75
N THR A 53 7.03 47.06 -57.77
CA THR A 53 8.31 47.72 -58.10
C THR A 53 8.30 49.25 -58.36
N ALA A 54 9.19 49.96 -57.67
CA ALA A 54 9.97 51.09 -58.22
C ALA A 54 11.27 51.33 -57.43
N THR A 55 12.40 51.15 -58.12
CA THR A 55 13.79 51.60 -57.84
C THR A 55 13.86 53.15 -57.73
N VAL A 56 14.85 53.83 -57.11
CA VAL A 56 16.33 53.89 -57.25
C VAL A 56 16.91 54.80 -56.10
N PRO A 57 18.22 55.10 -55.99
CA PRO A 57 19.37 54.32 -55.50
C PRO A 57 19.94 54.81 -54.13
N ALA A 58 20.76 53.98 -53.50
CA ALA A 58 21.56 54.32 -52.32
C ALA A 58 22.97 54.79 -52.70
N THR A 59 23.44 55.84 -52.05
CA THR A 59 24.85 56.28 -52.00
C THR A 59 25.59 55.58 -50.87
N SER A 60 26.82 55.20 -51.18
CA SER A 60 27.79 54.44 -50.38
C SER A 60 28.22 55.13 -49.09
N VAL A 61 28.30 54.35 -48.01
CA VAL A 61 29.19 54.62 -46.86
C VAL A 61 29.89 53.32 -46.49
N GLU A 62 31.21 53.31 -46.57
CA GLU A 62 32.08 52.23 -46.10
C GLU A 62 31.87 52.02 -44.60
N ASN A 63 31.73 50.76 -44.17
CA ASN A 63 31.83 50.41 -42.76
C ASN A 63 32.83 49.27 -42.58
N VAL A 64 33.72 49.50 -41.64
CA VAL A 64 34.93 48.75 -41.31
C VAL A 64 34.57 47.38 -40.75
N ALA A 65 35.17 46.32 -41.29
CA ALA A 65 35.07 44.98 -40.76
C ALA A 65 35.74 44.89 -39.39
N THR A 66 34.97 44.53 -38.37
CA THR A 66 35.49 43.98 -37.12
C THR A 66 35.26 42.48 -37.17
N GLU A 67 36.35 41.71 -37.19
CA GLU A 67 36.31 40.25 -37.02
C GLU A 67 35.82 39.96 -35.59
N GLU A 68 34.57 39.52 -35.46
CA GLU A 68 34.13 38.77 -34.28
C GLU A 68 34.85 37.42 -34.31
N THR A 69 35.82 37.26 -33.42
CA THR A 69 36.33 35.95 -33.04
C THR A 69 35.20 35.13 -32.43
N VAL A 70 34.61 34.25 -33.22
CA VAL A 70 33.69 33.21 -32.75
C VAL A 70 34.51 32.25 -31.90
N VAL A 71 34.40 32.37 -30.57
CA VAL A 71 34.88 31.35 -29.64
C VAL A 71 34.00 30.12 -29.87
N PRO A 72 34.56 28.94 -30.17
CA PRO A 72 33.74 27.74 -30.35
C PRO A 72 33.02 27.44 -29.02
N ALA A 73 31.72 27.20 -29.10
CA ALA A 73 30.95 26.70 -27.96
C ALA A 73 31.62 25.41 -27.47
N ALA A 74 31.94 25.33 -26.18
CA ALA A 74 32.49 24.12 -25.58
C ALA A 74 31.53 22.95 -25.83
N GLU A 75 32.05 21.81 -26.29
CA GLU A 75 31.23 20.61 -26.50
C GLU A 75 30.64 20.15 -25.15
N GLU A 76 29.32 20.01 -25.11
CA GLU A 76 28.55 19.51 -23.96
C GLU A 76 28.99 18.08 -23.66
N THR A 77 29.71 17.87 -22.56
CA THR A 77 30.28 16.58 -22.15
C THR A 77 29.59 16.08 -20.88
N VAL A 78 29.24 14.79 -20.85
CA VAL A 78 28.70 14.13 -19.66
C VAL A 78 29.85 13.85 -18.69
N GLU A 79 29.83 14.51 -17.53
CA GLU A 79 30.87 14.39 -16.50
C GLU A 79 30.62 13.22 -15.55
N ALA A 80 29.35 12.97 -15.22
CA ALA A 80 28.96 11.93 -14.28
C ALA A 80 27.49 11.52 -14.49
N VAL A 81 27.15 10.33 -14.01
CA VAL A 81 25.79 9.82 -13.95
C VAL A 81 25.50 9.30 -12.55
N ILE A 82 24.36 9.67 -11.99
CA ILE A 82 23.87 9.07 -10.75
C ILE A 82 22.70 8.17 -11.11
N ILE A 83 22.85 6.88 -10.82
CA ILE A 83 21.78 5.88 -10.88
C ILE A 83 21.24 5.70 -9.47
N HIS A 84 19.92 5.77 -9.31
CA HIS A 84 19.33 5.65 -7.99
C HIS A 84 18.02 4.89 -7.94
N THR A 85 17.77 4.32 -6.77
CA THR A 85 16.54 3.61 -6.41
C THR A 85 16.05 4.08 -5.04
N ASN A 86 14.78 3.89 -4.75
CA ASN A 86 14.17 4.13 -3.44
C ASN A 86 12.98 3.18 -3.28
N ASP A 87 12.65 2.82 -2.03
CA ASP A 87 11.44 2.04 -1.70
C ASP A 87 11.34 0.73 -2.51
N VAL A 88 12.46 0.03 -2.68
CA VAL A 88 12.50 -1.22 -3.46
C VAL A 88 11.76 -2.33 -2.73
N HIS A 89 11.68 -2.26 -1.40
CA HIS A 89 10.92 -3.18 -0.57
C HIS A 89 11.10 -4.68 -0.90
N GLY A 90 12.34 -5.13 -1.10
CA GLY A 90 12.61 -6.54 -1.35
C GLY A 90 12.11 -7.11 -2.70
N ARG A 91 11.84 -6.27 -3.72
CA ARG A 91 11.48 -6.72 -5.08
C ARG A 91 12.71 -7.28 -5.83
N ILE A 92 13.13 -8.48 -5.41
CA ILE A 92 14.27 -9.21 -5.97
C ILE A 92 13.96 -9.76 -7.37
N LEU A 93 12.75 -10.30 -7.55
CA LEU A 93 12.32 -10.98 -8.77
C LEU A 93 11.77 -9.99 -9.81
N GLU A 94 11.94 -10.30 -11.10
CA GLU A 94 11.22 -9.63 -12.18
C GLU A 94 9.74 -10.06 -12.15
N GLU A 95 8.85 -9.08 -12.19
CA GLU A 95 7.41 -9.31 -12.28
C GLU A 95 6.75 -8.29 -13.22
N LYS A 96 5.43 -8.38 -13.38
CA LYS A 96 4.69 -7.40 -14.18
C LYS A 96 4.86 -6.01 -13.55
N ASN A 97 5.49 -5.09 -14.29
CA ASN A 97 5.85 -3.74 -13.90
C ASN A 97 6.98 -3.61 -12.87
N VAL A 98 7.66 -4.71 -12.51
CA VAL A 98 8.80 -4.71 -11.58
C VAL A 98 10.05 -5.13 -12.34
N ILE A 99 11.10 -4.31 -12.34
CA ILE A 99 12.34 -4.57 -13.09
C ILE A 99 13.05 -5.81 -12.55
N GLY A 100 13.10 -5.98 -11.22
CA GLY A 100 13.86 -7.03 -10.54
C GLY A 100 15.37 -6.75 -10.53
N ASP A 101 16.06 -7.28 -9.52
CA ASP A 101 17.47 -6.92 -9.26
C ASP A 101 18.42 -7.35 -10.39
N ALA A 102 18.13 -8.47 -11.09
CA ALA A 102 18.99 -8.95 -12.17
C ALA A 102 19.00 -8.03 -13.40
N LYS A 103 17.86 -7.40 -13.74
CA LYS A 103 17.80 -6.40 -14.82
C LYS A 103 18.26 -5.03 -14.36
N ALA A 104 17.98 -4.64 -13.11
CA ALA A 104 18.52 -3.42 -12.54
C ALA A 104 20.06 -3.42 -12.56
N ALA A 105 20.67 -4.55 -12.21
CA ALA A 105 22.12 -4.74 -12.32
C ALA A 105 22.64 -4.61 -13.76
N ALA A 106 21.91 -5.10 -14.76
CA ALA A 106 22.29 -4.95 -16.16
C ALA A 106 22.24 -3.49 -16.62
N VAL A 107 21.19 -2.74 -16.23
CA VAL A 107 21.09 -1.30 -16.49
C VAL A 107 22.27 -0.55 -15.87
N ILE A 108 22.60 -0.85 -14.61
CA ILE A 108 23.75 -0.25 -13.91
C ILE A 108 25.08 -0.57 -14.64
N GLU A 109 25.26 -1.80 -15.08
CA GLU A 109 26.44 -2.23 -15.84
C GLU A 109 26.56 -1.50 -17.18
N GLU A 110 25.45 -1.36 -17.91
CA GLU A 110 25.41 -0.61 -19.17
C GLU A 110 25.78 0.86 -18.99
N GLU A 111 25.32 1.51 -17.91
CA GLU A 111 25.64 2.92 -17.64
C GLU A 111 27.09 3.12 -17.21
N ARG A 112 27.63 2.22 -16.38
CA ARG A 112 29.06 2.21 -16.02
C ARG A 112 29.98 2.00 -17.22
N ALA A 113 29.52 1.26 -18.23
CA ALA A 113 30.28 1.09 -19.47
C ALA A 113 30.27 2.35 -20.37
N LYS A 114 29.28 3.24 -20.20
CA LYS A 114 29.16 4.50 -20.95
C LYS A 114 29.88 5.66 -20.27
N VAL A 115 29.79 5.74 -18.94
CA VAL A 115 30.32 6.85 -18.14
C VAL A 115 31.10 6.28 -16.95
N GLU A 116 32.41 6.53 -16.89
CA GLU A 116 33.28 6.01 -15.83
C GLU A 116 32.87 6.52 -14.45
N ASN A 117 32.55 7.82 -14.35
CA ASN A 117 32.05 8.45 -13.13
C ASN A 117 30.54 8.19 -12.93
N THR A 118 30.16 6.91 -12.87
CA THR A 118 28.78 6.48 -12.57
C THR A 118 28.66 6.07 -11.10
N ILE A 119 27.82 6.78 -10.36
CA ILE A 119 27.53 6.57 -8.93
C ILE A 119 26.18 5.86 -8.81
N VAL A 120 26.10 4.84 -7.95
CA VAL A 120 24.87 4.05 -7.73
C VAL A 120 24.47 4.14 -6.27
N VAL A 121 23.28 4.66 -5.99
CA VAL A 121 22.82 4.91 -4.61
C VAL A 121 21.39 4.45 -4.39
N ASP A 122 21.04 4.20 -3.13
CA ASP A 122 19.67 3.85 -2.73
C ASP A 122 19.18 4.80 -1.63
N ALA A 123 17.93 5.25 -1.72
CA ALA A 123 17.35 6.21 -0.80
C ALA A 123 16.65 5.55 0.42
N GLY A 124 16.82 4.25 0.66
CA GLY A 124 16.22 3.57 1.82
C GLY A 124 14.98 2.76 1.48
N ASP A 125 14.50 2.00 2.46
CA ASP A 125 13.44 1.00 2.36
C ASP A 125 13.74 -0.06 1.28
N ALA A 126 14.97 -0.58 1.38
CA ALA A 126 15.52 -1.53 0.45
C ALA A 126 15.03 -2.95 0.73
N PHE A 127 14.91 -3.31 2.02
CA PHE A 127 14.99 -4.69 2.45
C PHE A 127 13.63 -5.34 2.73
N GLN A 128 12.84 -4.74 3.61
CA GLN A 128 11.54 -5.28 4.00
C GLN A 128 10.53 -5.14 2.84
N GLY A 129 9.63 -6.10 2.69
CA GLY A 129 8.47 -5.97 1.82
C GLY A 129 7.92 -7.33 1.44
N LEU A 130 8.40 -7.90 0.34
CA LEU A 130 7.92 -9.22 -0.09
C LEU A 130 8.45 -10.37 0.79
N PRO A 131 7.66 -11.44 0.99
CA PRO A 131 8.06 -12.60 1.79
C PRO A 131 9.42 -13.20 1.44
N ILE A 132 9.80 -13.23 0.15
CA ILE A 132 11.11 -13.72 -0.28
C ILE A 132 12.28 -12.96 0.36
N SER A 133 12.14 -11.64 0.51
CA SER A 133 13.15 -10.81 1.18
C SER A 133 13.02 -10.86 2.71
N ASN A 134 11.78 -10.86 3.23
CA ASN A 134 11.53 -10.89 4.67
C ASN A 134 12.00 -12.20 5.32
N SER A 135 11.99 -13.32 4.59
CA SER A 135 12.45 -14.64 5.07
C SER A 135 13.88 -14.62 5.63
N THR A 136 14.74 -13.78 5.05
CA THR A 136 16.12 -13.58 5.52
C THR A 136 16.34 -12.23 6.17
N LYS A 137 15.26 -11.54 6.54
CA LYS A 137 15.31 -10.18 7.09
C LYS A 137 16.19 -9.29 6.22
N GLY A 138 15.98 -9.30 4.90
CA GLY A 138 16.71 -8.45 3.97
C GLY A 138 18.14 -8.87 3.58
N GLU A 139 18.74 -9.85 4.27
CA GLU A 139 20.16 -10.19 4.08
C GLU A 139 20.50 -10.66 2.67
N ASP A 140 19.60 -11.42 2.05
CA ASP A 140 19.80 -11.90 0.68
C ASP A 140 19.84 -10.73 -0.33
N ARG A 141 18.99 -9.70 -0.14
CA ARG A 141 19.04 -8.50 -0.98
C ARG A 141 20.25 -7.61 -0.67
N ALA A 142 20.66 -7.50 0.59
CA ALA A 142 21.91 -6.82 0.95
C ALA A 142 23.12 -7.46 0.23
N ASN A 143 23.16 -8.79 0.13
CA ASN A 143 24.18 -9.49 -0.67
C ASN A 143 24.07 -9.14 -2.17
N ILE A 144 22.86 -9.07 -2.75
CA ILE A 144 22.69 -8.61 -4.13
C ILE A 144 23.27 -7.21 -4.32
N MET A 145 22.94 -6.25 -3.45
CA MET A 145 23.45 -4.87 -3.54
C MET A 145 24.97 -4.82 -3.47
N ASN A 146 25.59 -5.67 -2.63
CA ASN A 146 27.04 -5.84 -2.60
C ASN A 146 27.61 -6.36 -3.91
N GLN A 147 26.95 -7.35 -4.55
CA GLN A 147 27.41 -7.91 -5.83
C GLN A 147 27.21 -6.94 -7.01
N VAL A 148 26.17 -6.11 -6.96
CA VAL A 148 25.93 -5.02 -7.92
C VAL A 148 26.94 -3.88 -7.70
N GLY A 149 27.37 -3.68 -6.46
CA GLY A 149 28.36 -2.68 -6.08
C GLY A 149 27.75 -1.29 -5.93
N TYR A 150 26.69 -1.15 -5.13
CA TYR A 150 26.18 0.16 -4.72
C TYR A 150 27.27 0.97 -3.98
N ASP A 151 27.20 2.30 -4.07
CA ASP A 151 28.20 3.22 -3.53
C ASP A 151 27.79 3.80 -2.16
N ALA A 152 26.50 3.98 -1.91
CA ALA A 152 25.95 4.38 -0.61
C ALA A 152 24.43 4.12 -0.55
N MET A 153 23.88 4.04 0.66
CA MET A 153 22.44 3.92 0.89
C MET A 153 22.02 4.78 2.09
N ALA A 154 20.85 5.43 2.04
CA ALA A 154 20.23 6.01 3.23
C ALA A 154 19.50 4.95 4.05
N VAL A 155 19.44 5.15 5.37
CA VAL A 155 18.55 4.37 6.24
C VAL A 155 17.13 4.91 6.10
N GLY A 156 16.20 4.09 5.63
CA GLY A 156 14.75 4.34 5.65
C GLY A 156 14.09 3.84 6.93
N ASN A 157 12.77 4.01 7.06
CA ASN A 157 12.06 3.56 8.26
C ASN A 157 11.94 2.04 8.34
N HIS A 158 11.83 1.34 7.20
CA HIS A 158 11.67 -0.11 7.17
C HIS A 158 13.00 -0.87 7.33
N GLU A 159 14.14 -0.18 7.33
CA GLU A 159 15.40 -0.77 7.79
C GLU A 159 15.36 -1.18 9.28
N PHE A 160 14.42 -0.63 10.07
CA PHE A 160 14.24 -0.95 11.49
C PHE A 160 13.18 -2.04 11.76
N ASP A 161 12.46 -2.54 10.76
CA ASP A 161 11.33 -3.45 10.97
C ASP A 161 11.67 -4.78 11.65
N PHE A 162 12.92 -5.22 11.48
CA PHE A 162 13.44 -6.42 12.12
C PHE A 162 14.26 -6.11 13.39
N GLY A 163 14.16 -4.89 13.91
CA GLY A 163 14.82 -4.39 15.10
C GLY A 163 16.16 -3.70 14.84
N MET A 164 16.59 -2.89 15.82
CA MET A 164 17.86 -2.16 15.76
C MET A 164 19.07 -3.07 15.52
N ASP A 165 19.11 -4.26 16.13
CA ASP A 165 20.20 -5.22 15.93
C ASP A 165 20.36 -5.64 14.46
N GLN A 166 19.23 -5.81 13.75
CA GLN A 166 19.28 -6.11 12.32
C GLN A 166 19.75 -4.90 11.51
N ALA A 167 19.32 -3.69 11.86
CA ALA A 167 19.79 -2.46 11.21
C ALA A 167 21.32 -2.28 11.36
N ILE A 168 21.88 -2.60 12.53
CA ILE A 168 23.33 -2.65 12.75
C ILE A 168 23.98 -3.76 11.92
N LYS A 169 23.36 -4.94 11.85
CA LYS A 169 23.86 -6.04 11.04
C LYS A 169 23.95 -5.69 9.55
N TYR A 170 23.00 -4.92 9.01
CA TYR A 170 23.11 -4.41 7.63
C TYR A 170 24.34 -3.54 7.46
N LYS A 171 24.56 -2.58 8.37
CA LYS A 171 25.75 -1.71 8.37
C LYS A 171 27.05 -2.52 8.36
N GLU A 172 27.10 -3.67 9.05
CA GLU A 172 28.27 -4.54 9.10
C GLU A 172 28.41 -5.46 7.86
N THR A 173 27.31 -5.77 7.19
CA THR A 173 27.25 -6.72 6.06
C THR A 173 27.43 -6.03 4.71
N LEU A 174 27.00 -4.78 4.57
CA LEU A 174 27.13 -4.01 3.35
C LEU A 174 28.59 -3.60 3.11
N ASN A 175 29.04 -3.72 1.87
CA ASN A 175 30.38 -3.31 1.43
C ASN A 175 30.46 -1.79 1.11
N PHE A 176 29.37 -1.07 1.36
CA PHE A 176 29.21 0.36 1.15
C PHE A 176 28.49 0.96 2.37
N PRO A 177 28.68 2.26 2.63
CA PRO A 177 28.14 2.87 3.84
C PRO A 177 26.63 3.00 3.81
N LEU A 178 26.02 2.62 4.94
CA LEU A 178 24.62 2.87 5.27
C LEU A 178 24.54 4.15 6.12
N LEU A 179 23.87 5.18 5.60
CA LEU A 179 23.99 6.56 6.04
C LEU A 179 22.73 7.08 6.74
N SER A 180 22.91 7.77 7.87
CA SER A 180 21.85 8.55 8.51
C SER A 180 22.46 9.62 9.43
N ALA A 181 22.18 10.88 9.10
CA ALA A 181 22.70 12.03 9.83
C ALA A 181 21.93 12.32 11.14
N ASN A 182 20.73 11.80 11.30
CA ASN A 182 19.82 12.21 12.36
C ASN A 182 19.35 11.06 13.26
N THR A 183 19.92 9.87 13.12
CA THR A 183 19.59 8.72 13.97
C THR A 183 20.60 8.55 15.10
N TYR A 184 20.11 8.58 16.34
CA TYR A 184 20.91 8.46 17.56
C TYR A 184 20.38 7.35 18.45
N VAL A 185 21.29 6.62 19.11
CA VAL A 185 20.97 5.66 20.17
C VAL A 185 21.62 6.17 21.44
N ASN A 186 20.81 6.41 22.48
CA ASN A 186 21.30 6.94 23.76
C ASN A 186 22.19 8.20 23.61
N GLY A 187 21.85 9.07 22.65
CA GLY A 187 22.58 10.32 22.38
C GLY A 187 23.83 10.20 21.50
N ALA A 188 24.19 8.99 21.05
CA ALA A 188 25.30 8.78 20.11
C ALA A 188 24.78 8.45 18.70
N ARG A 189 25.35 9.09 17.67
CA ARG A 189 24.99 8.81 16.27
C ARG A 189 25.42 7.40 15.92
N VAL A 190 24.49 6.62 15.36
CA VAL A 190 24.69 5.18 15.18
C VAL A 190 25.13 4.79 13.76
N PHE A 191 24.67 5.53 12.75
CA PHE A 191 25.10 5.39 11.37
C PHE A 191 26.11 6.47 10.99
N GLU A 192 26.85 6.23 9.92
CA GLU A 192 27.70 7.28 9.35
C GLU A 192 26.81 8.40 8.80
N ALA A 193 27.21 9.65 9.01
CA ALA A 193 26.44 10.79 8.54
C ALA A 193 26.60 10.98 7.02
N SER A 194 27.81 10.73 6.55
CA SER A 194 28.24 11.03 5.19
C SER A 194 29.44 10.18 4.77
N THR A 195 29.61 10.00 3.47
CA THR A 195 30.83 9.47 2.86
C THR A 195 31.28 10.33 1.68
N ILE A 196 32.49 10.07 1.17
CA ILE A 196 33.00 10.64 -0.08
C ILE A 196 33.09 9.50 -1.10
N VAL A 197 32.39 9.65 -2.23
CA VAL A 197 32.48 8.72 -3.37
C VAL A 197 33.35 9.34 -4.44
N ASP A 198 34.38 8.60 -4.85
CA ASP A 198 35.34 9.01 -5.86
C ASP A 198 35.57 7.83 -6.82
N LYS A 199 35.00 7.92 -8.03
CA LYS A 199 35.12 6.89 -9.07
C LYS A 199 36.33 7.12 -9.96
N THR A 200 36.91 8.32 -9.91
CA THR A 200 37.96 8.82 -10.81
C THR A 200 39.05 9.51 -9.99
N PRO A 201 39.80 8.80 -9.13
CA PRO A 201 40.68 9.43 -8.12
C PRO A 201 41.85 10.26 -8.65
N THR A 202 42.05 10.24 -9.97
CA THR A 202 43.02 11.08 -10.68
C THR A 202 42.48 12.45 -11.07
N VAL A 203 41.16 12.66 -10.97
CA VAL A 203 40.48 13.92 -11.28
C VAL A 203 40.15 14.60 -9.96
N VAL A 204 40.62 15.83 -9.77
CA VAL A 204 40.39 16.56 -8.51
C VAL A 204 39.13 17.40 -8.63
N GLY A 205 38.22 17.26 -7.66
CA GLY A 205 37.02 18.07 -7.52
C GLY A 205 35.78 17.48 -8.20
N ASP A 206 35.84 16.27 -8.75
CA ASP A 206 34.68 15.53 -9.24
C ASP A 206 34.14 14.51 -8.21
N GLU A 207 34.71 14.48 -7.00
CA GLU A 207 34.22 13.66 -5.91
C GLU A 207 32.82 14.10 -5.46
N PHE A 208 32.06 13.14 -4.93
CA PHE A 208 30.71 13.35 -4.41
C PHE A 208 30.70 13.22 -2.90
N VAL A 209 30.27 14.28 -2.22
CA VAL A 209 29.88 14.19 -0.81
C VAL A 209 28.49 13.57 -0.77
N VAL A 210 28.35 12.41 -0.15
CA VAL A 210 27.05 11.74 0.02
C VAL A 210 26.63 11.85 1.48
N ILE A 211 25.45 12.40 1.75
CA ILE A 211 24.91 12.60 3.11
C ILE A 211 23.57 11.86 3.20
N GLY A 212 23.39 11.03 4.22
CA GLY A 212 22.13 10.32 4.46
C GLY A 212 21.26 10.99 5.52
N VAL A 213 19.93 10.89 5.41
CA VAL A 213 18.99 11.38 6.43
C VAL A 213 17.70 10.57 6.43
N THR A 214 17.17 10.27 7.62
CA THR A 214 16.04 9.35 7.84
C THR A 214 14.84 10.12 8.38
N THR A 215 13.62 9.74 7.99
CA THR A 215 12.39 10.38 8.50
C THR A 215 12.26 10.22 10.02
N PRO A 216 11.96 11.29 10.79
CA PRO A 216 11.62 11.14 12.19
C PRO A 216 10.33 10.36 12.44
N GLU A 217 9.49 10.16 11.41
CA GLU A 217 8.30 9.32 11.50
C GLU A 217 8.63 7.87 11.82
N THR A 218 9.87 7.40 11.61
CA THR A 218 10.32 6.05 11.97
C THR A 218 9.98 5.70 13.43
N ALA A 219 9.95 6.67 14.35
CA ALA A 219 9.53 6.43 15.74
C ALA A 219 8.09 5.88 15.89
N THR A 220 7.28 6.00 14.84
CA THR A 220 5.88 5.54 14.78
C THR A 220 5.60 4.58 13.62
N LYS A 221 6.37 4.66 12.52
CA LYS A 221 6.24 3.83 11.30
C LYS A 221 6.98 2.49 11.38
N THR A 222 7.39 2.09 12.57
CA THR A 222 7.85 0.73 12.85
C THR A 222 7.41 0.38 14.26
N HIS A 223 7.51 -0.89 14.64
CA HIS A 223 7.10 -1.32 15.97
C HIS A 223 7.94 -0.59 17.05
N PRO A 224 7.33 0.04 18.08
CA PRO A 224 8.08 0.76 19.12
C PRO A 224 9.21 -0.05 19.79
N LYS A 225 9.07 -1.39 19.89
CA LYS A 225 10.12 -2.27 20.41
C LYS A 225 11.36 -2.33 19.52
N ASN A 226 11.23 -2.07 18.22
CA ASN A 226 12.34 -2.08 17.29
C ASN A 226 13.25 -0.86 17.43
N VAL A 227 12.72 0.23 17.95
CA VAL A 227 13.37 1.54 18.05
C VAL A 227 13.48 2.04 19.49
N GLU A 228 13.47 1.13 20.46
CA GLU A 228 13.64 1.48 21.87
C GLU A 228 14.99 2.17 22.11
N GLY A 229 14.96 3.37 22.70
CA GLY A 229 16.15 4.18 22.94
C GLY A 229 16.75 4.86 21.70
N VAL A 230 16.09 4.73 20.55
CA VAL A 230 16.44 5.42 19.30
C VAL A 230 15.73 6.78 19.24
N THR A 231 16.44 7.82 18.84
CA THR A 231 15.88 9.15 18.61
C THR A 231 16.24 9.65 17.22
N PHE A 232 15.26 10.22 16.54
CA PHE A 232 15.41 10.83 15.22
C PHE A 232 15.28 12.34 15.36
N THR A 233 16.36 13.07 15.09
CA THR A 233 16.38 14.54 15.22
C THR A 233 15.96 15.23 13.93
N ASP A 234 15.74 16.56 13.99
CA ASP A 234 15.32 17.37 12.85
C ASP A 234 16.23 17.19 11.61
N PRO A 235 15.68 16.73 10.47
CA PRO A 235 16.46 16.42 9.26
C PRO A 235 17.25 17.62 8.73
N VAL A 236 16.60 18.78 8.61
CA VAL A 236 17.20 19.98 8.02
C VAL A 236 18.36 20.48 8.85
N THR A 237 18.17 20.55 10.17
CA THR A 237 19.21 20.97 11.11
C THR A 237 20.41 20.03 11.06
N GLU A 238 20.20 18.71 11.06
CA GLU A 238 21.29 17.74 11.06
C GLU A 238 22.06 17.72 9.73
N VAL A 239 21.38 17.76 8.59
CA VAL A 239 22.07 17.79 7.28
C VAL A 239 22.94 19.04 7.15
N ASN A 240 22.46 20.21 7.59
CA ASN A 240 23.26 21.43 7.59
C ASN A 240 24.49 21.35 8.52
N LYS A 241 24.37 20.71 9.70
CA LYS A 241 25.53 20.47 10.58
C LYS A 241 26.57 19.57 9.89
N VAL A 242 26.12 18.52 9.20
CA VAL A 242 27.04 17.60 8.49
C VAL A 242 27.73 18.32 7.33
N ILE A 243 27.01 19.16 6.57
CA ILE A 243 27.62 20.02 5.54
C ILE A 243 28.71 20.91 6.14
N ASP A 244 28.43 21.53 7.30
CA ASP A 244 29.38 22.39 7.99
C ASP A 244 30.66 21.62 8.39
N GLU A 245 30.51 20.41 8.90
CA GLU A 245 31.63 19.54 9.27
C GLU A 245 32.45 19.06 8.06
N VAL A 246 31.78 18.71 6.95
CA VAL A 246 32.43 18.27 5.72
C VAL A 246 33.21 19.42 5.10
N GLU A 247 32.62 20.60 5.01
CA GLU A 247 33.28 21.79 4.47
C GLU A 247 34.49 22.20 5.32
N ALA A 248 34.34 22.20 6.65
CA ALA A 248 35.43 22.51 7.55
C ALA A 248 36.61 21.52 7.40
N ARG A 249 36.32 20.23 7.25
CA ARG A 249 37.34 19.20 6.99
C ARG A 249 38.00 19.39 5.61
N ALA A 250 37.20 19.64 4.58
CA ALA A 250 37.72 19.91 3.23
C ALA A 250 38.67 21.11 3.23
N LEU A 251 38.27 22.22 3.87
CA LEU A 251 39.10 23.41 4.05
C LEU A 251 40.41 23.11 4.77
N ALA A 252 40.38 22.29 5.83
CA ALA A 252 41.58 21.88 6.56
C ALA A 252 42.55 21.06 5.69
N ASP A 253 42.01 20.25 4.77
CA ASP A 253 42.77 19.41 3.84
C ASP A 253 43.10 20.11 2.51
N ASN A 254 42.79 21.41 2.37
CA ASN A 254 42.90 22.18 1.12
C ASN A 254 42.13 21.55 -0.07
N ARG A 255 40.98 20.94 0.20
CA ARG A 255 40.04 20.38 -0.78
C ARG A 255 38.80 21.25 -0.92
N VAL A 256 38.17 21.19 -2.08
CA VAL A 256 36.87 21.83 -2.34
C VAL A 256 35.98 20.83 -3.06
N TYR A 257 34.91 20.40 -2.41
CA TYR A 257 33.90 19.55 -3.04
C TYR A 257 32.92 20.39 -3.84
N LYS A 258 32.61 19.94 -5.05
CA LYS A 258 31.67 20.61 -5.97
C LYS A 258 30.31 19.90 -6.06
N ASN A 259 30.24 18.62 -5.73
CA ASN A 259 29.06 17.79 -5.92
C ASN A 259 28.59 17.19 -4.59
N TYR A 260 27.29 17.31 -4.31
CA TYR A 260 26.63 16.75 -3.12
C TYR A 260 25.46 15.89 -3.56
N ILE A 261 25.38 14.69 -2.99
CA ILE A 261 24.21 13.83 -3.07
C ILE A 261 23.63 13.77 -1.66
N ILE A 262 22.36 14.16 -1.52
CA ILE A 262 21.62 14.03 -0.28
C ILE A 262 20.67 12.85 -0.46
N LEU A 263 20.99 11.73 0.17
CA LEU A 263 20.13 10.56 0.24
C LEU A 263 19.14 10.77 1.39
N ALA A 264 17.94 11.19 1.03
CA ALA A 264 16.85 11.41 1.96
C ALA A 264 15.90 10.21 1.94
N HIS A 265 15.35 9.88 3.10
CA HIS A 265 14.19 9.00 3.21
C HIS A 265 13.12 9.73 4.03
N LEU A 266 12.61 10.82 3.46
CA LEU A 266 11.77 11.81 4.12
C LEU A 266 10.38 11.91 3.51
N GLY A 267 10.29 11.81 2.19
CA GLY A 267 9.03 11.84 1.46
C GLY A 267 8.34 13.20 1.45
N VAL A 268 7.17 13.22 0.81
CA VAL A 268 6.32 14.41 0.63
C VAL A 268 4.85 14.16 0.95
N ASP A 269 4.55 13.08 1.68
CA ASP A 269 3.18 12.73 2.03
C ASP A 269 2.47 13.87 2.76
N SER A 270 1.17 14.01 2.49
CA SER A 270 0.34 15.04 3.13
C SER A 270 0.30 14.89 4.66
N THR A 271 0.48 13.67 5.15
CA THR A 271 0.50 13.31 6.58
C THR A 271 1.85 13.55 7.23
N THR A 272 2.94 13.62 6.46
CA THR A 272 4.29 13.93 6.98
C THR A 272 4.34 15.40 7.40
N PRO A 273 4.81 15.73 8.62
CA PRO A 273 5.03 17.11 9.05
C PRO A 273 5.89 17.87 8.03
N VAL A 274 5.52 19.11 7.71
CA VAL A 274 6.15 19.88 6.63
C VAL A 274 7.65 20.03 6.84
N GLU A 275 8.07 20.25 8.08
CA GLU A 275 9.47 20.36 8.50
C GLU A 275 10.30 19.09 8.24
N TRP A 276 9.66 17.93 8.11
CA TRP A 276 10.33 16.65 7.92
C TRP A 276 10.32 16.17 6.47
N ARG A 277 9.69 16.91 5.55
CA ARG A 277 9.61 16.53 4.13
C ARG A 277 10.91 16.75 3.38
N GLY A 278 11.17 15.90 2.39
CA GLY A 278 12.31 16.05 1.48
C GLY A 278 12.28 17.34 0.67
N SER A 279 11.08 17.82 0.29
CA SER A 279 10.91 19.11 -0.40
C SER A 279 11.32 20.30 0.47
N THR A 280 11.02 20.27 1.77
CA THR A 280 11.46 21.30 2.73
C THR A 280 12.97 21.28 2.91
N LEU A 281 13.57 20.09 2.97
CA LEU A 281 15.02 19.93 3.00
C LEU A 281 15.67 20.51 1.73
N ALA A 282 15.17 20.17 0.54
CA ALA A 282 15.69 20.67 -0.73
C ALA A 282 15.61 22.21 -0.83
N GLU A 283 14.49 22.80 -0.39
CA GLU A 283 14.32 24.26 -0.34
C GLU A 283 15.24 24.93 0.69
N ALA A 284 15.53 24.28 1.81
CA ALA A 284 16.50 24.78 2.78
C ALA A 284 17.93 24.73 2.23
N LEU A 285 18.29 23.65 1.53
CA LEU A 285 19.61 23.47 0.91
C LEU A 285 19.87 24.48 -0.22
N SER A 286 18.84 24.83 -1.00
CA SER A 286 18.96 25.83 -2.08
C SER A 286 19.30 27.23 -1.57
N LYS A 287 19.01 27.50 -0.28
CA LYS A 287 19.29 28.75 0.43
C LYS A 287 20.58 28.69 1.25
N ASN A 288 21.25 27.54 1.33
CA ASN A 288 22.49 27.40 2.09
C ASN A 288 23.66 28.04 1.33
N SER A 289 24.25 29.10 1.90
CA SER A 289 25.35 29.85 1.29
C SER A 289 26.63 29.04 1.05
N LYS A 290 26.86 27.96 1.81
CA LYS A 290 28.02 27.06 1.60
C LYS A 290 27.84 26.15 0.39
N LEU A 291 26.60 25.98 -0.08
CA LEU A 291 26.28 25.20 -1.28
C LEU A 291 26.12 26.08 -2.53
N ALA A 292 26.20 27.41 -2.38
CA ALA A 292 26.10 28.33 -3.52
C ALA A 292 27.15 28.01 -4.59
N GLY A 293 26.70 27.81 -5.84
CA GLY A 293 27.57 27.43 -6.96
C GLY A 293 28.05 25.97 -6.96
N LYS A 294 27.53 25.13 -6.06
CA LYS A 294 27.80 23.69 -6.00
C LYS A 294 26.59 22.89 -6.47
N ARG A 295 26.81 21.71 -7.07
CA ARG A 295 25.72 20.80 -7.49
C ARG A 295 25.17 20.07 -6.29
N VAL A 296 23.85 20.11 -6.09
CA VAL A 296 23.18 19.39 -5.01
C VAL A 296 22.07 18.53 -5.61
N ILE A 297 22.19 17.21 -5.44
CA ILE A 297 21.23 16.24 -5.96
C ILE A 297 20.57 15.59 -4.74
N VAL A 298 19.33 15.97 -4.46
CA VAL A 298 18.50 15.30 -3.47
C VAL A 298 17.82 14.11 -4.12
N ILE A 299 18.05 12.93 -3.54
CA ILE A 299 17.43 11.67 -3.93
C ILE A 299 16.64 11.21 -2.73
N ASP A 300 15.32 11.18 -2.86
CA ASP A 300 14.41 10.92 -1.76
C ASP A 300 13.59 9.63 -1.96
N GLY A 301 12.88 9.20 -0.90
CA GLY A 301 11.99 8.04 -0.89
C GLY A 301 10.78 8.25 0.03
N HIS A 302 10.35 7.21 0.74
CA HIS A 302 9.33 7.20 1.79
C HIS A 302 7.88 7.32 1.29
N SER A 303 7.58 8.34 0.48
CA SER A 303 6.22 8.62 0.00
C SER A 303 5.81 7.83 -1.24
N HIS A 304 6.71 7.00 -1.78
CA HIS A 304 6.52 6.20 -3.01
C HIS A 304 6.13 7.04 -4.23
N THR A 305 6.49 8.32 -4.22
CA THR A 305 6.12 9.27 -5.27
C THR A 305 7.10 9.24 -6.43
N VAL A 306 6.60 9.44 -7.65
CA VAL A 306 7.45 9.73 -8.81
C VAL A 306 7.53 11.24 -8.94
N GLU A 307 8.70 11.81 -8.67
CA GLU A 307 8.87 13.27 -8.67
C GLU A 307 10.25 13.67 -9.18
N ALA A 308 10.29 14.75 -9.96
CA ALA A 308 11.51 15.42 -10.38
C ALA A 308 11.24 16.93 -10.40
N THR A 309 11.94 17.68 -9.55
CA THR A 309 11.78 19.13 -9.44
C THR A 309 13.11 19.80 -9.12
N THR A 310 13.12 21.14 -9.15
CA THR A 310 14.31 21.96 -8.92
C THR A 310 14.02 23.05 -7.91
N TYR A 311 14.96 23.27 -6.98
CA TYR A 311 14.89 24.32 -5.98
C TYR A 311 16.09 25.26 -6.13
N GLY A 312 15.81 26.56 -6.22
CA GLY A 312 16.85 27.57 -6.49
C GLY A 312 17.60 27.31 -7.79
N GLU A 313 18.89 27.67 -7.81
CA GLU A 313 19.73 27.59 -9.01
C GLU A 313 20.52 26.29 -9.12
N ASN A 314 20.58 25.48 -8.05
CA ASN A 314 21.58 24.44 -7.90
C ASN A 314 21.13 23.13 -7.24
N VAL A 315 19.87 23.02 -6.81
CA VAL A 315 19.33 21.81 -6.18
C VAL A 315 18.34 21.11 -7.10
N THR A 316 18.55 19.83 -7.37
CA THR A 316 17.53 18.94 -7.94
C THR A 316 16.96 18.03 -6.85
N TYR A 317 15.69 17.68 -6.95
CA TYR A 317 15.00 16.77 -6.05
C TYR A 317 14.31 15.68 -6.88
N ASN A 318 14.57 14.42 -6.53
CA ASN A 318 14.25 13.28 -7.38
C ASN A 318 13.74 12.08 -6.56
N GLN A 319 12.67 11.45 -7.02
CA GLN A 319 12.15 10.18 -6.52
C GLN A 319 11.69 9.29 -7.68
N THR A 320 11.74 7.96 -7.50
CA THR A 320 11.50 6.98 -8.59
C THR A 320 10.16 6.25 -8.49
N GLY A 321 9.30 6.62 -7.54
CA GLY A 321 8.13 5.83 -7.16
C GLY A 321 8.54 4.79 -6.13
N SER A 322 8.22 3.53 -6.37
CA SER A 322 8.60 2.41 -5.50
C SER A 322 8.77 1.11 -6.28
N TYR A 323 9.20 0.06 -5.59
CA TYR A 323 9.16 -1.34 -6.02
C TYR A 323 9.99 -1.69 -7.25
N LEU A 324 11.01 -0.88 -7.58
CA LEU A 324 11.73 -0.96 -8.85
C LEU A 324 10.77 -0.91 -10.06
N ASN A 325 9.68 -0.14 -9.94
CA ASN A 325 8.88 0.23 -11.11
C ASN A 325 9.70 1.08 -12.08
N ASN A 326 10.61 1.89 -11.53
CA ASN A 326 11.58 2.70 -12.26
C ASN A 326 12.96 2.64 -11.61
N ILE A 327 13.99 2.93 -12.40
CA ILE A 327 15.34 3.31 -11.94
C ILE A 327 15.55 4.78 -12.30
N GLY A 328 16.01 5.57 -11.34
CA GLY A 328 16.31 6.98 -11.55
C GLY A 328 17.68 7.17 -12.17
N LYS A 329 17.79 8.13 -13.08
CA LYS A 329 19.05 8.54 -13.72
C LYS A 329 19.17 10.06 -13.73
N VAL A 330 20.19 10.59 -13.05
CA VAL A 330 20.56 12.01 -13.10
C VAL A 330 21.87 12.15 -13.88
N THR A 331 21.81 12.85 -15.01
CA THR A 331 22.98 13.09 -15.87
C THR A 331 23.57 14.46 -15.57
N LEU A 332 24.86 14.50 -15.23
CA LEU A 332 25.58 15.74 -14.97
C LEU A 332 26.44 16.13 -16.17
N LYS A 333 26.34 17.39 -16.56
CA LYS A 333 27.04 17.94 -17.73
C LYS A 333 27.94 19.10 -17.30
N SER A 334 29.05 19.27 -18.00
CA SER A 334 30.12 20.21 -17.63
C SER A 334 29.71 21.68 -17.63
N ASP A 335 28.72 22.05 -18.42
CA ASP A 335 28.21 23.41 -18.57
C ASP A 335 26.99 23.72 -17.68
N LYS A 336 26.50 22.73 -16.92
CA LYS A 336 25.27 22.86 -16.10
C LYS A 336 25.51 22.52 -14.64
N LEU A 337 24.88 23.32 -13.78
CA LEU A 337 24.88 23.07 -12.33
C LEU A 337 23.78 22.08 -11.93
N LEU A 338 22.59 22.21 -12.53
CA LEU A 338 21.49 21.28 -12.34
C LEU A 338 21.70 20.01 -13.19
N GLY A 339 21.48 18.86 -12.57
CA GLY A 339 21.47 17.58 -13.28
C GLY A 339 20.18 17.37 -14.06
N GLU A 340 20.27 16.62 -15.16
CA GLU A 340 19.12 16.24 -15.97
C GLU A 340 18.58 14.88 -15.49
N ALA A 341 17.42 14.89 -14.82
CA ALA A 341 16.76 13.71 -14.28
C ALA A 341 15.88 13.01 -15.34
N SER A 342 15.93 11.68 -15.34
CA SER A 342 15.05 10.81 -16.14
C SER A 342 14.80 9.48 -15.42
N LEU A 343 13.82 8.72 -15.90
CA LEU A 343 13.45 7.42 -15.34
C LEU A 343 13.61 6.34 -16.41
N ILE A 344 14.09 5.18 -15.99
CA ILE A 344 14.14 3.94 -16.77
C ILE A 344 13.09 3.01 -16.17
N SER A 345 11.96 2.85 -16.86
CA SER A 345 10.81 2.09 -16.35
C SER A 345 10.97 0.58 -16.57
N ALA A 346 10.13 -0.21 -15.89
CA ALA A 346 9.99 -1.64 -16.19
C ALA A 346 9.65 -1.94 -17.66
N ALA A 347 8.96 -1.04 -18.35
CA ALA A 347 8.67 -1.19 -19.77
C ALA A 347 9.94 -1.02 -20.62
N ASP A 348 10.81 -0.07 -20.27
CA ASP A 348 12.07 0.20 -20.97
C ASP A 348 13.08 -0.97 -20.83
N THR A 349 13.03 -1.66 -19.70
CA THR A 349 13.93 -2.81 -19.40
C THR A 349 13.41 -4.15 -19.92
N LYS A 350 12.26 -4.19 -20.61
CA LYS A 350 11.64 -5.44 -21.07
C LYS A 350 12.59 -6.31 -21.90
N ASN A 351 13.40 -5.69 -22.77
CA ASN A 351 14.34 -6.36 -23.66
C ASN A 351 15.79 -6.33 -23.16
N VAL A 352 16.05 -5.76 -21.97
CA VAL A 352 17.37 -5.79 -21.36
C VAL A 352 17.68 -7.23 -20.94
N THR A 353 18.85 -7.71 -21.31
CA THR A 353 19.31 -9.04 -20.90
C THR A 353 19.73 -8.96 -19.43
N PRO A 354 19.16 -9.79 -18.52
CA PRO A 354 19.54 -9.76 -17.11
C PRO A 354 21.03 -10.03 -16.91
N ASN A 355 21.63 -9.39 -15.91
CA ASN A 355 23.02 -9.65 -15.53
C ASN A 355 23.14 -11.11 -15.07
N ALA A 356 23.97 -11.90 -15.75
CA ALA A 356 24.02 -13.35 -15.54
C ALA A 356 24.46 -13.75 -14.12
N LYS A 357 25.34 -12.97 -13.49
CA LYS A 357 25.82 -13.24 -12.12
C LYS A 357 24.72 -12.97 -11.10
N ILE A 358 24.01 -11.85 -11.24
CA ILE A 358 22.91 -11.51 -10.34
C ILE A 358 21.71 -12.43 -10.58
N ALA A 359 21.39 -12.79 -11.83
CA ALA A 359 20.34 -13.76 -12.14
C ALA A 359 20.59 -15.12 -11.45
N ALA A 360 21.83 -15.62 -11.47
CA ALA A 360 22.18 -16.87 -10.77
C ALA A 360 22.01 -16.77 -9.24
N LEU A 361 22.36 -15.62 -8.66
CA LEU A 361 22.15 -15.36 -7.22
C LEU A 361 20.66 -15.28 -6.88
N VAL A 362 19.86 -14.63 -7.72
CA VAL A 362 18.41 -14.56 -7.59
C VAL A 362 17.78 -15.96 -7.64
N ASP A 363 18.23 -16.82 -8.56
CA ASP A 363 17.78 -18.22 -8.65
C ASP A 363 18.13 -19.02 -7.38
N GLU A 364 19.32 -18.81 -6.80
CA GLU A 364 19.72 -19.44 -5.53
C GLU A 364 18.84 -19.01 -4.37
N ILE A 365 18.59 -17.70 -4.24
CA ILE A 365 17.71 -17.12 -3.21
C ILE A 365 16.30 -17.70 -3.36
N LYS A 366 15.78 -17.75 -4.58
CA LYS A 366 14.47 -18.35 -4.87
C LYS A 366 14.41 -19.81 -4.45
N ALA A 367 15.42 -20.62 -4.78
CA ALA A 367 15.44 -22.04 -4.40
C ALA A 367 15.50 -22.23 -2.88
N LYS A 368 16.27 -21.41 -2.16
CA LYS A 368 16.33 -21.41 -0.69
C LYS A 368 14.98 -21.03 -0.08
N TYR A 369 14.35 -20.00 -0.61
CA TYR A 369 13.04 -19.54 -0.17
C TYR A 369 11.94 -20.59 -0.42
N GLU A 370 11.95 -21.26 -1.57
CA GLU A 370 11.05 -22.39 -1.86
C GLU A 370 11.24 -23.55 -0.85
N ALA A 371 12.49 -23.84 -0.47
CA ALA A 371 12.79 -24.86 0.54
C ALA A 371 12.31 -24.46 1.95
N GLU A 372 12.39 -23.18 2.31
CA GLU A 372 11.84 -22.68 3.57
C GLU A 372 10.31 -22.75 3.57
N ASN A 373 9.67 -22.39 2.46
CA ASN A 373 8.22 -22.41 2.32
C ASN A 373 7.64 -23.82 2.43
N ALA A 374 8.41 -24.86 2.15
CA ALA A 374 8.01 -26.25 2.33
C ALA A 374 7.96 -26.69 3.81
N GLN A 375 8.37 -25.86 4.77
CA GLN A 375 8.30 -26.19 6.19
C GLN A 375 6.86 -26.25 6.68
N VAL A 376 6.52 -27.35 7.36
CA VAL A 376 5.20 -27.60 7.95
C VAL A 376 5.04 -26.79 9.25
N VAL A 377 3.92 -26.07 9.35
CA VAL A 377 3.48 -25.32 10.54
C VAL A 377 2.46 -26.14 11.33
N ILE A 378 1.53 -26.80 10.63
CA ILE A 378 0.52 -27.71 11.21
C ILE A 378 0.58 -29.04 10.45
N GLU A 379 0.75 -30.16 11.15
CA GLU A 379 0.86 -31.48 10.53
C GLU A 379 -0.44 -31.97 9.86
N ASN A 380 -1.59 -31.63 10.43
CA ASN A 380 -2.90 -32.01 9.89
C ASN A 380 -3.96 -30.95 10.23
N ASN A 381 -4.40 -30.22 9.21
CA ASN A 381 -5.45 -29.22 9.34
C ASN A 381 -6.85 -29.87 9.45
N PRO A 382 -7.60 -29.72 10.56
CA PRO A 382 -8.88 -30.40 10.73
C PRO A 382 -10.04 -29.76 9.94
N VAL A 383 -9.85 -28.55 9.41
CA VAL A 383 -10.87 -27.75 8.72
C VAL A 383 -10.35 -27.25 7.38
N GLU A 384 -11.24 -26.90 6.45
CA GLU A 384 -10.84 -26.13 5.26
C GLU A 384 -10.91 -24.66 5.64
N LEU A 385 -9.83 -23.89 5.48
CA LEU A 385 -9.90 -22.43 5.62
C LEU A 385 -10.12 -21.82 4.23
N ASN A 386 -11.36 -21.45 3.94
CA ASN A 386 -11.79 -21.09 2.59
C ASN A 386 -11.40 -19.66 2.21
N GLY A 387 -10.48 -19.55 1.25
CA GLY A 387 -10.05 -18.29 0.65
C GLY A 387 -10.54 -18.11 -0.78
N ASP A 388 -11.61 -18.81 -1.18
CA ASP A 388 -12.12 -18.73 -2.54
C ASP A 388 -12.63 -17.31 -2.82
N ARG A 389 -12.22 -16.75 -3.96
CA ARG A 389 -12.59 -15.38 -4.37
C ARG A 389 -14.11 -15.17 -4.39
N SER A 390 -14.89 -16.20 -4.73
CA SER A 390 -16.35 -16.15 -4.76
C SER A 390 -16.98 -16.10 -3.37
N ASN A 391 -16.21 -16.35 -2.30
CA ASN A 391 -16.65 -16.26 -0.91
C ASN A 391 -16.06 -15.04 -0.19
N VAL A 392 -14.72 -14.92 -0.12
CA VAL A 392 -14.05 -13.89 0.69
C VAL A 392 -14.38 -12.45 0.28
N ARG A 393 -14.92 -12.26 -0.93
CA ARG A 393 -15.25 -10.94 -1.49
C ARG A 393 -16.72 -10.58 -1.47
N VAL A 394 -17.55 -11.47 -0.93
CA VAL A 394 -19.01 -11.33 -0.98
C VAL A 394 -19.68 -11.59 0.35
N ARG A 395 -19.02 -12.32 1.27
CA ARG A 395 -19.58 -12.76 2.56
C ARG A 395 -18.51 -13.14 3.57
N GLU A 396 -18.91 -13.35 4.82
CA GLU A 396 -18.04 -13.86 5.89
C GLU A 396 -17.47 -15.25 5.53
N THR A 397 -16.20 -15.47 5.86
CA THR A 397 -15.53 -16.77 5.71
C THR A 397 -14.76 -17.12 6.97
N ASN A 398 -14.59 -18.41 7.21
CA ASN A 398 -13.77 -18.90 8.31
C ASN A 398 -12.28 -18.54 8.19
N LEU A 399 -11.72 -18.51 6.97
CA LEU A 399 -10.35 -18.02 6.76
C LEU A 399 -10.26 -16.53 7.10
N GLY A 400 -11.25 -15.74 6.66
CA GLY A 400 -11.35 -14.33 7.01
C GLY A 400 -11.34 -14.12 8.52
N ASN A 401 -12.14 -14.90 9.25
CA ASN A 401 -12.19 -14.88 10.70
C ASN A 401 -10.86 -15.31 11.34
N ALA A 402 -10.23 -16.38 10.85
CA ALA A 402 -8.96 -16.85 11.39
C ALA A 402 -7.82 -15.82 11.22
N VAL A 403 -7.77 -15.13 10.08
CA VAL A 403 -6.79 -14.06 9.82
C VAL A 403 -7.09 -12.84 10.69
N THR A 404 -8.34 -12.40 10.81
CA THR A 404 -8.67 -11.26 11.68
C THR A 404 -8.51 -11.56 13.15
N ASP A 405 -8.73 -12.81 13.58
CA ASP A 405 -8.44 -13.24 14.95
C ASP A 405 -6.93 -13.21 15.24
N ALA A 406 -6.09 -13.61 14.28
CA ALA A 406 -4.64 -13.48 14.41
C ALA A 406 -4.21 -12.01 14.57
N ILE A 407 -4.77 -11.11 13.75
CA ILE A 407 -4.53 -9.65 13.85
C ILE A 407 -5.01 -9.11 15.19
N TYR A 408 -6.22 -9.49 15.62
CA TYR A 408 -6.81 -9.05 16.88
C TYR A 408 -5.98 -9.52 18.08
N ALA A 409 -5.58 -10.80 18.10
CA ALA A 409 -4.76 -11.39 19.14
C ALA A 409 -3.39 -10.71 19.24
N TYR A 410 -2.73 -10.46 18.11
CA TYR A 410 -1.50 -9.66 18.07
C TYR A 410 -1.74 -8.26 18.65
N GLY A 411 -2.82 -7.59 18.22
CA GLY A 411 -3.16 -6.23 18.63
C GLY A 411 -3.46 -6.04 20.12
N GLN A 412 -3.65 -7.13 20.88
CA GLN A 412 -3.78 -7.04 22.34
C GLN A 412 -2.45 -6.77 23.06
N THR A 413 -1.31 -7.04 22.42
CA THR A 413 0.01 -6.97 23.06
C THR A 413 1.13 -6.39 22.19
N GLY A 414 0.89 -6.29 20.87
CA GLY A 414 1.85 -5.86 19.87
C GLY A 414 1.88 -4.36 19.63
N PHE A 415 0.87 -3.61 20.09
CA PHE A 415 0.79 -2.17 19.93
C PHE A 415 0.77 -1.44 21.27
N SER A 416 0.99 -0.12 21.23
CA SER A 416 0.94 0.75 22.40
C SER A 416 -0.44 0.77 23.05
N ASN A 417 -1.51 0.59 22.26
CA ASN A 417 -2.89 0.53 22.74
C ASN A 417 -3.51 -0.84 22.42
N LYS A 418 -4.41 -1.30 23.29
CA LYS A 418 -5.17 -2.52 23.02
C LYS A 418 -6.15 -2.29 21.87
N THR A 419 -6.08 -3.17 20.88
CA THR A 419 -7.01 -3.16 19.74
C THR A 419 -8.44 -3.39 20.19
N SER A 420 -9.35 -2.50 19.76
CA SER A 420 -10.80 -2.61 19.98
C SER A 420 -11.46 -3.58 19.00
N LEU A 421 -11.06 -3.53 17.73
CA LEU A 421 -11.52 -4.41 16.67
C LEU A 421 -10.44 -4.58 15.60
N ALA A 422 -10.46 -5.70 14.89
CA ALA A 422 -9.56 -5.99 13.79
C ALA A 422 -10.33 -6.26 12.49
N VAL A 423 -9.82 -5.77 11.37
CA VAL A 423 -10.41 -6.03 10.04
C VAL A 423 -9.33 -6.37 9.01
N THR A 424 -9.72 -7.09 7.97
CA THR A 424 -8.93 -7.19 6.74
C THR A 424 -9.85 -7.33 5.54
N ASN A 425 -9.46 -6.79 4.40
CA ASN A 425 -10.23 -6.88 3.17
C ASN A 425 -10.03 -8.25 2.49
N GLY A 426 -11.11 -8.82 1.96
CA GLY A 426 -11.11 -10.11 1.26
C GLY A 426 -10.28 -10.11 -0.03
N GLY A 427 -9.99 -8.94 -0.60
CA GLY A 427 -9.05 -8.75 -1.69
C GLY A 427 -7.61 -9.18 -1.35
N GLY A 428 -7.26 -9.06 -0.05
CA GLY A 428 -5.99 -9.47 0.55
C GLY A 428 -5.85 -10.97 0.77
N LEU A 429 -6.95 -11.73 0.82
CA LEU A 429 -6.96 -13.18 1.03
C LEU A 429 -6.99 -13.91 -0.31
N ARG A 430 -5.96 -14.72 -0.61
CA ARG A 430 -5.68 -15.15 -1.98
C ARG A 430 -5.72 -16.65 -2.25
N ALA A 431 -5.78 -17.48 -1.21
CA ALA A 431 -5.77 -18.92 -1.35
C ALA A 431 -6.59 -19.60 -0.24
N THR A 432 -7.04 -20.84 -0.51
CA THR A 432 -7.65 -21.74 0.47
C THR A 432 -6.57 -22.63 1.09
N ILE A 433 -6.61 -22.83 2.41
CA ILE A 433 -5.81 -23.85 3.08
C ILE A 433 -6.66 -25.10 3.23
N ALA A 434 -6.22 -26.20 2.60
CA ALA A 434 -6.99 -27.43 2.51
C ALA A 434 -7.15 -28.14 3.87
N LYS A 435 -8.28 -28.84 4.01
CA LYS A 435 -8.53 -29.78 5.10
C LYS A 435 -7.74 -31.08 4.90
N ASP A 436 -7.41 -31.75 6.00
CA ASP A 436 -6.75 -33.06 6.05
C ASP A 436 -5.39 -33.08 5.33
N GLN A 437 -4.73 -31.92 5.25
CA GLN A 437 -3.38 -31.75 4.72
C GLN A 437 -2.51 -30.99 5.73
N PRO A 438 -1.17 -31.16 5.65
CA PRO A 438 -0.27 -30.27 6.36
C PRO A 438 -0.43 -28.83 5.88
N VAL A 439 -0.35 -27.87 6.80
CA VAL A 439 -0.25 -26.45 6.48
C VAL A 439 1.23 -26.07 6.50
N THR A 440 1.73 -25.57 5.38
CA THR A 440 3.11 -25.10 5.26
C THR A 440 3.20 -23.57 5.37
N LYS A 441 4.41 -23.05 5.58
CA LYS A 441 4.69 -21.60 5.44
C LYS A 441 4.27 -21.08 4.06
N GLY A 442 4.51 -21.88 3.01
CA GLY A 442 4.10 -21.56 1.64
C GLY A 442 2.60 -21.39 1.49
N ASP A 443 1.78 -22.20 2.16
CA ASP A 443 0.32 -22.07 2.14
C ASP A 443 -0.13 -20.77 2.81
N ILE A 444 0.47 -20.41 3.94
CA ILE A 444 0.19 -19.14 4.65
C ILE A 444 0.57 -17.93 3.78
N ILE A 445 1.73 -17.97 3.14
CA ILE A 445 2.16 -16.92 2.21
C ILE A 445 1.26 -16.88 0.98
N ALA A 446 0.77 -18.03 0.49
CA ALA A 446 -0.19 -18.06 -0.60
C ALA A 446 -1.53 -17.40 -0.22
N VAL A 447 -1.93 -17.43 1.06
CA VAL A 447 -3.08 -16.66 1.57
C VAL A 447 -2.76 -15.16 1.60
N LEU A 448 -1.59 -14.76 2.10
CA LEU A 448 -1.17 -13.37 2.36
C LEU A 448 0.09 -12.98 1.55
N PRO A 449 0.03 -12.93 0.21
CA PRO A 449 1.23 -12.89 -0.64
C PRO A 449 1.86 -11.50 -0.81
N PHE A 450 1.21 -10.46 -0.31
CA PHE A 450 1.59 -9.07 -0.59
C PHE A 450 2.68 -8.53 0.33
N GLY A 451 3.03 -9.29 1.38
CA GLY A 451 3.97 -8.80 2.40
C GLY A 451 3.41 -7.67 3.25
N ASN A 452 2.07 -7.55 3.31
CA ASN A 452 1.40 -6.57 4.17
C ASN A 452 1.81 -6.78 5.63
N ILE A 453 1.85 -5.68 6.36
CA ILE A 453 2.15 -5.66 7.79
C ILE A 453 0.90 -5.31 8.58
N VAL A 454 0.84 -5.77 9.83
CA VAL A 454 -0.25 -5.38 10.73
C VAL A 454 -0.05 -3.92 11.13
N SER A 455 -1.08 -3.11 11.03
CA SER A 455 -1.08 -1.69 11.40
C SER A 455 -2.22 -1.38 12.36
N GLN A 456 -1.98 -0.53 13.37
CA GLN A 456 -3.01 0.03 14.23
C GLN A 456 -3.20 1.52 13.95
N ILE A 457 -4.45 1.92 13.74
CA ILE A 457 -4.85 3.32 13.56
C ILE A 457 -5.91 3.71 14.60
N THR A 458 -5.97 5.01 14.89
CA THR A 458 -6.98 5.60 15.76
C THR A 458 -8.18 6.05 14.92
N VAL A 459 -9.37 5.60 15.26
CA VAL A 459 -10.61 5.90 14.52
C VAL A 459 -11.73 6.32 15.47
N THR A 460 -12.64 7.17 15.01
CA THR A 460 -13.91 7.44 15.71
C THR A 460 -14.94 6.37 15.40
N GLY A 461 -15.98 6.24 16.23
CA GLY A 461 -17.10 5.37 15.93
C GLY A 461 -17.78 5.73 14.61
N GLN A 462 -17.88 7.02 14.25
CA GLN A 462 -18.37 7.43 12.95
C GLN A 462 -17.52 6.86 11.80
N GLN A 463 -16.19 6.88 11.91
CA GLN A 463 -15.32 6.29 10.88
C GLN A 463 -15.49 4.77 10.78
N ILE A 464 -15.77 4.08 11.90
CA ILE A 464 -16.10 2.64 11.89
C ILE A 464 -17.43 2.40 11.16
N TYR A 465 -18.46 3.22 11.42
CA TYR A 465 -19.73 3.15 10.71
C TYR A 465 -19.54 3.35 9.20
N ASP A 466 -18.85 4.43 8.81
CA ASP A 466 -18.58 4.75 7.40
C ASP A 466 -17.78 3.62 6.71
N MET A 467 -16.81 3.02 7.41
CA MET A 467 -16.05 1.86 6.95
C MET A 467 -16.96 0.66 6.68
N PHE A 468 -17.86 0.29 7.59
CA PHE A 468 -18.76 -0.84 7.36
C PHE A 468 -19.80 -0.57 6.26
N THR A 469 -20.33 0.65 6.18
CA THR A 469 -21.19 1.08 5.07
C THR A 469 -20.46 0.94 3.74
N LYS A 470 -19.19 1.33 3.67
CA LYS A 470 -18.34 1.13 2.48
C LYS A 470 -18.11 -0.34 2.16
N SER A 471 -17.80 -1.17 3.15
CA SER A 471 -17.61 -2.62 2.97
C SER A 471 -18.84 -3.30 2.36
N LEU A 472 -20.03 -2.87 2.78
CA LEU A 472 -21.32 -3.43 2.40
C LEU A 472 -21.98 -2.65 1.26
N SER A 473 -21.22 -1.82 0.51
CA SER A 473 -21.76 -0.95 -0.54
C SER A 473 -21.89 -1.62 -1.91
N SER A 474 -21.40 -2.84 -2.09
CA SER A 474 -21.47 -3.55 -3.38
C SER A 474 -22.91 -3.74 -3.85
N THR A 475 -23.13 -3.76 -5.16
CA THR A 475 -24.41 -4.18 -5.74
C THR A 475 -24.66 -5.66 -5.45
N LEU A 476 -25.92 -6.10 -5.54
CA LEU A 476 -26.28 -7.50 -5.34
C LEU A 476 -26.05 -8.31 -6.62
N GLN A 477 -25.64 -9.57 -6.47
CA GLN A 477 -25.51 -10.51 -7.57
C GLN A 477 -26.89 -10.89 -8.10
N VAL A 478 -27.01 -10.94 -9.42
CA VAL A 478 -28.20 -11.41 -10.13
C VAL A 478 -27.83 -12.46 -11.16
N ASN A 479 -28.74 -13.40 -11.39
CA ASN A 479 -28.58 -14.37 -12.45
C ASN A 479 -28.70 -13.63 -13.78
N PRO A 480 -27.68 -13.67 -14.66
CA PRO A 480 -27.69 -12.89 -15.90
C PRO A 480 -28.78 -13.35 -16.88
N GLU A 481 -29.30 -14.57 -16.73
CA GLU A 481 -30.35 -15.14 -17.59
C GLU A 481 -31.76 -14.84 -17.05
N THR A 482 -31.98 -14.95 -15.74
CA THR A 482 -33.31 -14.81 -15.13
C THR A 482 -33.55 -13.44 -14.50
N GLY A 483 -32.49 -12.71 -14.16
CA GLY A 483 -32.55 -11.45 -13.41
C GLY A 483 -32.86 -11.62 -11.92
N GLU A 484 -32.98 -12.86 -11.43
CA GLU A 484 -33.25 -13.15 -10.01
C GLU A 484 -31.99 -12.98 -9.17
N MET A 485 -32.14 -12.51 -7.93
CA MET A 485 -31.01 -12.37 -7.01
C MET A 485 -30.39 -13.74 -6.69
N LEU A 486 -29.06 -13.80 -6.67
CA LEU A 486 -28.36 -14.95 -6.12
C LEU A 486 -28.43 -14.88 -4.60
N LEU A 487 -28.93 -15.95 -4.00
CA LEU A 487 -29.06 -16.09 -2.56
C LEU A 487 -27.99 -17.06 -2.03
N ASP A 488 -27.56 -16.83 -0.79
CA ASP A 488 -26.75 -17.78 -0.05
C ASP A 488 -27.58 -18.93 0.52
N GLU A 489 -26.92 -19.85 1.25
CA GLU A 489 -27.54 -20.99 1.92
C GLU A 489 -28.62 -20.61 2.95
N ASN A 490 -28.63 -19.37 3.43
CA ASN A 490 -29.60 -18.85 4.38
C ASN A 490 -30.73 -18.05 3.69
N GLY A 491 -30.73 -17.98 2.36
CA GLY A 491 -31.72 -17.25 1.59
C GLY A 491 -31.46 -15.74 1.50
N MET A 492 -30.27 -15.27 1.88
CA MET A 492 -29.91 -13.86 1.86
C MET A 492 -29.19 -13.47 0.55
N PRO A 493 -29.47 -12.29 -0.05
CA PRO A 493 -28.80 -11.85 -1.26
C PRO A 493 -27.28 -11.70 -1.12
N LEU A 494 -26.55 -12.19 -2.11
CA LEU A 494 -25.09 -12.07 -2.18
C LEU A 494 -24.65 -10.76 -2.84
N PHE A 495 -23.55 -10.19 -2.36
CA PHE A 495 -22.91 -9.03 -3.00
C PHE A 495 -22.07 -9.40 -4.22
N GLU A 496 -21.99 -8.53 -5.21
CA GLU A 496 -20.97 -8.59 -6.25
C GLU A 496 -19.57 -8.53 -5.63
N ALA A 497 -18.66 -9.35 -6.17
CA ALA A 497 -17.35 -9.57 -5.59
C ALA A 497 -16.52 -8.28 -5.53
N SER A 498 -16.32 -7.77 -4.30
CA SER A 498 -15.48 -6.62 -4.01
C SER A 498 -14.22 -7.02 -3.27
N GLY A 499 -13.07 -6.53 -3.73
CA GLY A 499 -11.83 -6.66 -2.97
C GLY A 499 -11.94 -6.03 -1.58
N GLY A 500 -12.75 -4.97 -1.45
CA GLY A 500 -12.92 -4.23 -0.22
C GLY A 500 -13.84 -4.88 0.82
N PHE A 501 -14.54 -5.99 0.54
CA PHE A 501 -15.38 -6.62 1.56
C PHE A 501 -14.55 -6.99 2.80
N LEU A 502 -14.94 -6.54 3.99
CA LEU A 502 -14.17 -6.73 5.22
C LEU A 502 -14.55 -8.02 5.93
N HIS A 503 -13.53 -8.76 6.37
CA HIS A 503 -13.64 -9.72 7.47
C HIS A 503 -13.31 -9.04 8.79
N ILE A 504 -13.85 -9.55 9.91
CA ILE A 504 -13.79 -8.84 11.19
C ILE A 504 -13.46 -9.74 12.38
N SER A 505 -12.88 -9.17 13.43
CA SER A 505 -12.76 -9.75 14.77
C SER A 505 -12.89 -8.63 15.82
N GLY A 506 -13.38 -8.94 17.02
CA GLY A 506 -13.66 -7.94 18.06
C GLY A 506 -14.87 -7.03 17.80
N ALA A 507 -15.66 -7.31 16.76
CA ALA A 507 -16.90 -6.60 16.44
C ALA A 507 -17.90 -7.56 15.78
N ASN A 508 -19.18 -7.18 15.78
CA ASN A 508 -20.22 -7.75 14.94
C ASN A 508 -20.98 -6.65 14.19
N VAL A 509 -21.54 -6.98 13.04
CA VAL A 509 -22.27 -6.05 12.17
C VAL A 509 -23.51 -6.77 11.64
N PHE A 510 -24.68 -6.25 11.99
CA PHE A 510 -25.96 -6.67 11.44
C PHE A 510 -26.31 -5.77 10.27
N TYR A 511 -26.66 -6.37 9.14
CA TYR A 511 -26.98 -5.61 7.95
C TYR A 511 -28.11 -6.22 7.13
N ASP A 512 -28.87 -5.39 6.43
CA ASP A 512 -29.87 -5.83 5.45
C ASP A 512 -29.38 -5.52 4.03
N PRO A 513 -29.01 -6.53 3.21
CA PRO A 513 -28.53 -6.31 1.86
C PRO A 513 -29.60 -5.74 0.91
N THR A 514 -30.89 -5.87 1.24
CA THR A 514 -32.02 -5.43 0.41
C THR A 514 -32.29 -3.93 0.52
N LEU A 515 -31.77 -3.28 1.56
CA LEU A 515 -31.90 -1.85 1.76
C LEU A 515 -30.96 -1.04 0.84
N PRO A 516 -31.28 0.25 0.59
CA PRO A 516 -30.35 1.19 -0.02
C PRO A 516 -29.02 1.21 0.75
N VAL A 517 -27.90 1.38 0.04
CA VAL A 517 -26.53 1.27 0.60
C VAL A 517 -26.35 1.98 1.95
N GLU A 518 -26.84 3.21 2.07
CA GLU A 518 -26.68 4.04 3.27
C GLU A 518 -27.48 3.57 4.49
N GLU A 519 -28.45 2.67 4.28
CA GLU A 519 -29.37 2.13 5.29
C GLU A 519 -29.09 0.65 5.58
N ARG A 520 -28.11 0.03 4.90
CA ARG A 520 -27.84 -1.41 5.05
C ARG A 520 -27.32 -1.77 6.43
N VAL A 521 -26.46 -0.93 7.02
CA VAL A 521 -25.89 -1.19 8.35
C VAL A 521 -26.95 -0.88 9.40
N LEU A 522 -27.41 -1.90 10.11
CA LEU A 522 -28.48 -1.77 11.11
C LEU A 522 -27.92 -1.61 12.52
N LEU A 523 -26.91 -2.43 12.86
CA LEU A 523 -26.28 -2.42 14.18
C LEU A 523 -24.81 -2.81 14.06
N ILE A 524 -23.96 -2.12 14.79
CA ILE A 524 -22.56 -2.49 15.01
C ILE A 524 -22.35 -2.65 16.50
N GLY A 525 -21.89 -3.83 16.91
CA GLY A 525 -21.44 -4.10 18.27
C GLY A 525 -19.93 -4.19 18.33
N ILE A 526 -19.33 -3.63 19.39
CA ILE A 526 -17.91 -3.75 19.70
C ILE A 526 -17.76 -4.65 20.91
N LEU A 527 -16.90 -5.67 20.81
CA LEU A 527 -16.68 -6.62 21.89
C LEU A 527 -16.08 -5.90 23.09
N ASN A 528 -16.75 -6.01 24.24
CA ASN A 528 -16.23 -5.60 25.52
C ASN A 528 -15.45 -6.78 26.14
N PRO A 529 -14.12 -6.70 26.23
CA PRO A 529 -13.32 -7.82 26.73
C PRO A 529 -13.49 -8.08 28.23
N GLU A 530 -14.08 -7.15 28.99
CA GLU A 530 -14.32 -7.32 30.43
C GLU A 530 -15.58 -8.12 30.71
N THR A 531 -16.64 -7.92 29.91
CA THR A 531 -17.92 -8.61 30.06
C THR A 531 -18.06 -9.82 29.13
N GLY A 532 -17.37 -9.80 27.99
CA GLY A 532 -17.56 -10.76 26.89
C GLY A 532 -18.78 -10.47 26.02
N GLU A 533 -19.46 -9.34 26.24
CA GLU A 533 -20.66 -8.91 25.50
C GLU A 533 -20.31 -7.85 24.45
N TYR A 534 -21.23 -7.58 23.52
CA TYR A 534 -21.07 -6.55 22.50
C TYR A 534 -21.78 -5.26 22.91
N ASP A 535 -21.01 -4.19 23.13
CA ASP A 535 -21.56 -2.85 23.38
C ASP A 535 -21.91 -2.19 22.03
N ALA A 536 -23.04 -1.48 21.96
CA ALA A 536 -23.40 -0.71 20.76
C ALA A 536 -22.33 0.33 20.42
N LEU A 537 -22.05 0.51 19.13
CA LEU A 537 -21.07 1.48 18.65
C LEU A 537 -21.45 2.91 19.05
N ASP A 538 -20.64 3.51 19.92
CA ASP A 538 -20.67 4.94 20.19
C ASP A 538 -19.92 5.69 19.07
N LEU A 539 -20.64 6.54 18.32
CA LEU A 539 -20.12 7.26 17.16
C LEU A 539 -19.08 8.33 17.50
N GLU A 540 -19.13 8.91 18.70
CA GLU A 540 -18.21 9.96 19.13
C GLU A 540 -16.97 9.40 19.83
N LYS A 541 -17.05 8.17 20.34
CA LYS A 541 -15.93 7.49 21.00
C LYS A 541 -14.79 7.17 20.04
N THR A 542 -13.57 7.23 20.55
CA THR A 542 -12.34 6.81 19.86
C THR A 542 -12.05 5.33 20.14
N TYR A 543 -11.63 4.62 19.08
CA TYR A 543 -11.27 3.21 19.09
C TYR A 543 -9.91 3.00 18.43
N TYR A 544 -9.29 1.86 18.74
CA TYR A 544 -8.04 1.42 18.13
C TYR A 544 -8.32 0.26 17.17
N LEU A 545 -8.21 0.53 15.87
CA LEU A 545 -8.49 -0.42 14.80
C LEU A 545 -7.18 -1.07 14.33
N ALA A 546 -7.06 -2.39 14.44
CA ALA A 546 -5.97 -3.13 13.80
C ALA A 546 -6.39 -3.64 12.42
N THR A 547 -5.52 -3.50 11.44
CA THR A 547 -5.79 -3.89 10.06
C THR A 547 -4.47 -4.13 9.31
N ASN A 548 -4.52 -4.29 8.00
CA ASN A 548 -3.34 -4.26 7.14
C ASN A 548 -2.95 -2.82 6.76
N ASP A 549 -1.67 -2.59 6.48
CA ASP A 549 -1.11 -1.29 6.09
C ASP A 549 -1.80 -0.68 4.86
N PHE A 550 -2.24 -1.51 3.90
CA PHE A 550 -2.96 -1.06 2.71
C PHE A 550 -4.32 -0.42 3.06
N LEU A 551 -5.12 -1.06 3.91
CA LEU A 551 -6.38 -0.50 4.41
C LEU A 551 -6.15 0.70 5.32
N ALA A 552 -5.14 0.64 6.19
CA ALA A 552 -4.77 1.77 7.06
C ALA A 552 -4.40 3.04 6.25
N ALA A 553 -3.89 2.87 5.03
CA ALA A 553 -3.61 3.96 4.09
C ALA A 553 -4.82 4.39 3.23
N GLY A 554 -6.00 3.80 3.43
CA GLY A 554 -7.21 4.09 2.67
C GLY A 554 -7.37 3.30 1.36
N GLY A 555 -6.64 2.20 1.20
CA GLY A 555 -6.78 1.24 0.11
C GLY A 555 -8.22 0.74 -0.07
N ASP A 556 -8.57 0.18 -1.23
CA ASP A 556 -9.94 -0.25 -1.60
C ASP A 556 -11.03 0.83 -1.47
N GLY A 557 -10.62 2.11 -1.41
CA GLY A 557 -11.52 3.25 -1.28
C GLY A 557 -11.98 3.52 0.15
N TYR A 558 -11.27 3.01 1.15
CA TYR A 558 -11.47 3.29 2.57
C TYR A 558 -10.92 4.66 2.98
N THR A 559 -11.32 5.73 2.27
CA THR A 559 -10.77 7.10 2.44
C THR A 559 -11.10 7.75 3.78
N MET A 560 -12.02 7.16 4.56
CA MET A 560 -12.31 7.57 5.94
C MET A 560 -11.24 7.09 6.93
N LEU A 561 -10.44 6.09 6.54
CA LEU A 561 -9.26 5.64 7.27
C LEU A 561 -8.05 6.50 6.88
N GLY A 562 -6.98 6.40 7.65
CA GLY A 562 -5.75 7.16 7.44
C GLY A 562 -5.22 7.76 8.74
N GLY A 563 -4.20 8.61 8.60
CA GLY A 563 -3.55 9.30 9.72
C GLY A 563 -2.32 8.58 10.24
N ALA A 564 -1.92 8.95 11.47
CA ALA A 564 -0.80 8.30 12.15
C ALA A 564 -1.14 6.83 12.43
N ARG A 565 -0.17 5.95 12.19
CA ARG A 565 -0.29 4.51 12.37
C ARG A 565 0.89 3.99 13.16
N GLU A 566 0.64 2.98 13.98
CA GLU A 566 1.66 2.16 14.61
C GLU A 566 1.75 0.85 13.81
N GLU A 567 2.93 0.49 13.34
CA GLU A 567 3.15 -0.66 12.46
C GLU A 567 3.78 -1.83 13.23
N GLY A 568 3.44 -3.06 12.83
CA GLY A 568 3.89 -4.31 13.43
C GLY A 568 4.54 -5.25 12.42
N PRO A 569 4.75 -6.52 12.78
CA PRO A 569 5.29 -7.54 11.87
C PRO A 569 4.40 -7.81 10.65
N SER A 570 4.96 -8.58 9.71
CA SER A 570 4.22 -9.05 8.55
C SER A 570 3.02 -9.92 8.94
N MET A 571 1.91 -9.75 8.23
CA MET A 571 0.65 -10.46 8.53
C MET A 571 0.78 -11.97 8.40
N ASP A 572 1.58 -12.46 7.45
CA ASP A 572 1.87 -13.88 7.26
C ASP A 572 2.59 -14.47 8.49
N SER A 573 3.53 -13.72 9.09
CA SER A 573 4.20 -14.12 10.32
C SER A 573 3.24 -14.15 11.50
N VAL A 574 2.38 -13.13 11.63
CA VAL A 574 1.35 -13.07 12.68
C VAL A 574 0.36 -14.23 12.56
N PHE A 575 -0.09 -14.54 11.34
CA PHE A 575 -1.01 -15.64 11.09
C PHE A 575 -0.34 -17.00 11.33
N ALA A 576 0.91 -17.18 10.90
CA ALA A 576 1.68 -18.40 11.15
C ALA A 576 1.86 -18.68 12.64
N GLU A 577 2.12 -17.66 13.45
CA GLU A 577 2.26 -17.82 14.90
C GLU A 577 0.92 -18.13 15.57
N TYR A 578 -0.15 -17.45 15.15
CA TYR A 578 -1.51 -17.72 15.65
C TYR A 578 -1.93 -19.18 15.39
N LEU A 579 -1.73 -19.67 14.17
CA LEU A 579 -2.09 -21.04 13.75
C LEU A 579 -1.43 -22.14 14.58
N LYS A 580 -0.26 -21.90 15.20
CA LYS A 580 0.40 -22.89 16.08
C LYS A 580 -0.34 -23.15 17.38
N THR A 581 -1.17 -22.20 17.83
CA THR A 581 -1.81 -22.23 19.14
C THR A 581 -3.34 -22.15 19.07
N ALA A 582 -3.90 -21.74 17.93
CA ALA A 582 -5.33 -21.63 17.72
C ALA A 582 -6.05 -22.99 17.76
N ASP A 583 -7.25 -23.01 18.32
CA ASP A 583 -8.19 -24.13 18.17
C ASP A 583 -8.89 -24.03 16.82
N LEU A 584 -8.38 -24.77 15.83
CA LEU A 584 -8.90 -24.71 14.47
C LEU A 584 -10.32 -25.28 14.33
N SER A 585 -10.82 -26.01 15.32
CA SER A 585 -12.22 -26.50 15.30
C SER A 585 -13.22 -25.35 15.38
N ALA A 586 -12.84 -24.19 15.92
CA ALA A 586 -13.64 -22.97 15.90
C ALA A 586 -13.93 -22.45 14.49
N TYR A 587 -13.18 -22.91 13.47
CA TYR A 587 -13.30 -22.52 12.07
C TYR A 587 -13.93 -23.62 11.19
N GLU A 588 -14.69 -24.57 11.77
CA GLU A 588 -15.29 -25.68 11.02
C GLU A 588 -16.32 -25.22 9.96
N VAL A 589 -17.10 -24.19 10.26
CA VAL A 589 -18.14 -23.68 9.36
C VAL A 589 -17.55 -22.67 8.39
N VAL A 590 -17.54 -23.01 7.08
CA VAL A 590 -16.91 -22.19 6.03
C VAL A 590 -17.48 -20.77 5.95
N ASN A 591 -18.80 -20.62 6.02
CA ASN A 591 -19.50 -19.34 6.01
C ASN A 591 -20.32 -19.21 7.30
N PRO A 592 -19.71 -18.76 8.40
CA PRO A 592 -20.33 -18.88 9.72
C PRO A 592 -21.41 -17.83 10.00
N TYR A 593 -21.42 -16.69 9.29
CA TYR A 593 -22.33 -15.55 9.53
C TYR A 593 -22.46 -15.20 11.03
N SER A 594 -21.33 -15.21 11.72
CA SER A 594 -21.24 -15.04 13.17
C SER A 594 -20.84 -13.63 13.58
N ARG A 595 -20.28 -12.86 12.64
CA ARG A 595 -19.75 -11.53 12.88
C ARG A 595 -20.28 -10.54 11.84
N ILE A 596 -20.49 -10.96 10.60
CA ILE A 596 -21.08 -10.14 9.53
C ILE A 596 -22.40 -10.81 9.16
N ILE A 597 -23.48 -10.30 9.74
CA ILE A 597 -24.74 -11.03 9.91
C ILE A 597 -25.79 -10.40 9.00
N PRO A 598 -26.10 -11.03 7.84
CA PRO A 598 -27.20 -10.58 6.99
C PRO A 598 -28.53 -10.91 7.68
N VAL A 599 -29.42 -9.94 7.71
CA VAL A 599 -30.79 -10.09 8.23
C VAL A 599 -31.78 -9.52 7.23
N ASN A 600 -33.03 -9.94 7.31
CA ASN A 600 -34.12 -9.28 6.62
C ASN A 600 -34.89 -8.42 7.63
N SER A 601 -34.64 -7.12 7.58
CA SER A 601 -35.20 -6.15 8.53
C SER A 601 -36.70 -5.91 8.36
N SER A 602 -37.31 -6.47 7.31
CA SER A 602 -38.75 -6.37 7.04
C SER A 602 -39.56 -7.54 7.58
N ILE A 603 -38.92 -8.58 8.12
CA ILE A 603 -39.62 -9.71 8.75
C ILE A 603 -39.91 -9.34 10.21
N ASP A 604 -41.19 -9.37 10.53
CA ASP A 604 -41.81 -9.22 11.84
C ASP A 604 -42.95 -10.27 11.86
N THR A 605 -42.65 -11.44 12.43
CA THR A 605 -43.45 -12.67 12.28
C THR A 605 -44.73 -12.60 13.11
N ASP A 606 -44.69 -11.96 14.28
CA ASP A 606 -45.83 -11.81 15.17
C ASP A 606 -46.56 -10.46 15.05
N GLU A 607 -46.07 -9.59 14.16
CA GLU A 607 -46.61 -8.27 13.83
C GLU A 607 -46.66 -7.32 15.04
N ASP A 608 -45.74 -7.48 15.99
CA ASP A 608 -45.69 -6.66 17.21
C ASP A 608 -44.93 -5.33 17.04
N GLY A 609 -44.28 -5.15 15.89
CA GLY A 609 -43.53 -3.96 15.52
C GLY A 609 -42.03 -4.04 15.79
N TYR A 610 -41.52 -5.17 16.31
CA TYR A 610 -40.10 -5.47 16.41
C TYR A 610 -39.70 -6.46 15.31
N PRO A 611 -38.68 -6.14 14.48
CA PRO A 611 -38.19 -7.11 13.52
C PRO A 611 -37.62 -8.36 14.21
N ASP A 612 -37.87 -9.55 13.66
CA ASP A 612 -37.46 -10.84 14.25
C ASP A 612 -35.98 -10.87 14.66
N PHE A 613 -35.11 -10.22 13.89
CA PHE A 613 -33.67 -10.21 14.18
C PHE A 613 -33.31 -9.42 15.45
N ILE A 614 -34.10 -8.41 15.81
CA ILE A 614 -33.96 -7.66 17.06
C ILE A 614 -34.42 -8.54 18.23
N GLU A 615 -35.51 -9.28 18.06
CA GLU A 615 -36.03 -10.17 19.09
C GLU A 615 -35.06 -11.31 19.39
N ILE A 616 -34.51 -11.93 18.35
CA ILE A 616 -33.43 -12.93 18.48
C ILE A 616 -32.22 -12.34 19.23
N LEU A 617 -31.87 -11.08 18.97
CA LEU A 617 -30.77 -10.41 19.67
C LEU A 617 -31.07 -10.14 21.15
N LEU A 618 -32.35 -9.92 21.49
CA LEU A 618 -32.83 -9.68 22.85
C LEU A 618 -33.18 -10.96 23.63
N ASP A 619 -32.98 -12.15 23.02
CA ASP A 619 -33.40 -13.45 23.57
C ASP A 619 -34.91 -13.51 23.84
N THR A 620 -35.69 -12.84 22.98
CA THR A 620 -37.15 -12.90 22.95
C THR A 620 -37.64 -13.80 21.81
N ASP A 621 -38.92 -14.17 21.82
CA ASP A 621 -39.51 -15.18 20.92
C ASP A 621 -40.24 -14.48 19.76
N PRO A 622 -39.70 -14.53 18.51
CA PRO A 622 -40.27 -13.83 17.35
C PRO A 622 -41.63 -14.36 16.88
N GLU A 623 -42.09 -15.48 17.43
CA GLU A 623 -43.43 -16.00 17.16
C GLU A 623 -44.45 -15.58 18.25
N ASN A 624 -44.01 -14.82 19.26
CA ASN A 624 -44.80 -14.49 20.44
C ASN A 624 -44.71 -12.99 20.79
N PRO A 625 -45.79 -12.22 20.50
CA PRO A 625 -45.79 -10.76 20.64
C PRO A 625 -45.76 -10.30 22.11
N ALA A 626 -45.92 -11.23 23.06
CA ALA A 626 -45.84 -10.97 24.49
C ALA A 626 -44.44 -11.29 25.09
N SER A 627 -43.50 -11.76 24.27
CA SER A 627 -42.15 -12.11 24.69
C SER A 627 -41.26 -10.87 24.88
N ASN A 628 -41.61 -9.76 24.22
CA ASN A 628 -40.87 -8.50 24.31
C ASN A 628 -41.11 -7.77 25.65
N PRO A 629 -40.05 -7.23 26.28
CA PRO A 629 -40.13 -6.65 27.62
C PRO A 629 -41.05 -5.41 27.73
N GLU A 630 -41.49 -4.83 26.60
CA GLU A 630 -42.39 -3.67 26.57
C GLU A 630 -43.87 -3.98 26.26
N THR A 631 -44.24 -5.24 25.93
CA THR A 631 -45.59 -5.59 25.43
C THR A 631 -46.57 -6.15 26.49
N VAL A 632 -46.47 -5.75 27.77
CA VAL A 632 -47.53 -6.06 28.75
C VAL A 632 -48.72 -5.09 28.58
N PRO A 633 -49.95 -5.54 28.26
CA PRO A 633 -51.09 -4.64 28.08
C PRO A 633 -51.60 -4.08 29.41
N ALA A 634 -51.92 -2.79 29.44
CA ALA A 634 -52.54 -2.14 30.60
C ALA A 634 -53.95 -2.71 30.89
N GLU A 635 -54.10 -3.45 31.99
CA GLU A 635 -55.41 -3.89 32.48
C GLU A 635 -56.11 -2.81 33.33
N ASN A 636 -57.41 -2.65 33.05
CA ASN A 636 -58.37 -1.77 33.70
C ASN A 636 -58.57 -2.11 35.20
N THR A 637 -58.65 -1.10 36.06
CA THR A 637 -59.47 -1.17 37.28
C THR A 637 -60.15 0.16 37.59
N ASP A 638 -61.48 0.09 37.68
CA ASP A 638 -62.42 1.10 38.18
C ASP A 638 -62.04 1.64 39.57
N SER A 639 -62.34 2.93 39.78
CA SER A 639 -62.28 3.61 41.09
C SER A 639 -63.39 3.15 42.04
N PRO A 640 -63.26 3.38 43.37
CA PRO A 640 -63.90 4.59 43.93
C PRO A 640 -63.14 5.31 45.07
N SER A 641 -63.06 6.64 44.89
CA SER A 641 -63.28 7.76 45.84
C SER A 641 -62.93 7.69 47.34
N ASN A 642 -62.26 8.78 47.76
CA ASN A 642 -62.63 9.77 48.79
C ASN A 642 -62.02 9.75 50.22
N GLN A 643 -61.30 10.87 50.48
CA GLN A 643 -61.36 11.77 51.66
C GLN A 643 -60.69 11.34 52.99
N VAL A 644 -60.13 12.20 53.88
CA VAL A 644 -59.81 13.66 53.99
C VAL A 644 -59.06 13.86 55.35
N GLN A 645 -58.20 14.90 55.43
CA GLN A 645 -57.68 15.66 56.61
C GLN A 645 -56.93 14.94 57.77
N ASN A 646 -55.68 15.27 58.16
CA ASN A 646 -54.99 16.53 58.54
C ASN A 646 -55.09 16.86 60.06
N THR A 647 -53.96 16.83 60.80
CA THR A 647 -53.45 17.87 61.74
C THR A 647 -52.20 17.43 62.55
N SER A 648 -51.09 18.14 62.32
CA SER A 648 -50.17 18.82 63.29
C SER A 648 -49.59 18.07 64.52
N ALA A 649 -48.33 18.21 64.96
CA ALA A 649 -47.16 19.01 64.56
C ALA A 649 -45.89 18.58 65.38
N THR A 650 -44.73 19.13 64.97
CA THR A 650 -43.46 19.42 65.67
C THR A 650 -42.19 18.57 65.41
N ASP A 651 -41.26 19.24 64.72
CA ASP A 651 -39.83 19.41 65.01
C ASP A 651 -38.72 18.48 64.44
N LYS A 652 -37.81 19.17 63.70
CA LYS A 652 -36.37 18.93 63.42
C LYS A 652 -35.95 17.93 62.33
N LYS A 653 -35.73 18.45 61.11
CA LYS A 653 -34.44 18.58 60.38
C LYS A 653 -34.71 18.91 58.90
N ALA A 654 -33.97 19.86 58.34
CA ALA A 654 -34.09 20.36 56.95
C ALA A 654 -32.85 19.94 56.12
N PRO A 655 -32.87 19.98 54.77
CA PRO A 655 -33.33 18.83 53.99
C PRO A 655 -32.34 18.39 52.89
N VAL A 656 -32.48 17.12 52.52
CA VAL A 656 -32.09 16.56 51.22
C VAL A 656 -33.38 16.53 50.40
N ASP A 657 -33.41 17.19 49.24
CA ASP A 657 -34.54 17.11 48.30
C ASP A 657 -34.09 16.35 47.04
N SER A 658 -34.66 15.15 46.90
CA SER A 658 -35.08 14.60 45.62
C SER A 658 -36.51 15.11 45.33
N PRO A 659 -36.92 15.18 44.05
CA PRO A 659 -38.28 14.72 43.76
C PRO A 659 -38.34 13.72 42.60
N LYS A 660 -39.28 12.78 42.79
CA LYS A 660 -39.82 11.77 41.87
C LYS A 660 -40.14 12.36 40.49
N VAL A 661 -39.72 11.70 39.41
CA VAL A 661 -40.47 10.68 38.64
C VAL A 661 -41.89 11.14 38.30
N GLY A 662 -42.04 11.59 37.05
CA GLY A 662 -43.28 11.69 36.31
C GLY A 662 -43.07 11.06 34.94
N ASP A 663 -43.97 10.17 34.57
CA ASP A 663 -43.99 9.40 33.32
C ASP A 663 -44.02 10.31 32.08
N LYS A 664 -43.08 10.09 31.14
CA LYS A 664 -43.25 10.43 29.72
C LYS A 664 -42.50 9.43 28.84
N LYS A 665 -43.28 8.77 27.99
CA LYS A 665 -42.94 7.94 26.83
C LYS A 665 -41.84 8.58 25.94
N PRO A 666 -40.84 7.84 25.43
CA PRO A 666 -39.91 8.37 24.45
C PRO A 666 -40.57 8.45 23.07
N GLU A 667 -40.47 9.61 22.44
CA GLU A 667 -40.97 9.90 21.11
C GLU A 667 -39.81 9.74 20.12
N VAL A 668 -40.00 8.85 19.14
CA VAL A 668 -39.09 8.59 18.02
C VAL A 668 -39.05 9.84 17.13
N ALA A 669 -37.87 10.45 16.99
CA ALA A 669 -37.67 11.63 16.17
C ALA A 669 -37.52 11.26 14.69
N SER A 670 -38.50 11.64 13.88
CA SER A 670 -38.42 11.71 12.41
C SER A 670 -37.87 13.08 11.94
N PRO A 671 -37.36 13.20 10.70
CA PRO A 671 -36.25 14.09 10.38
C PRO A 671 -36.67 15.55 10.15
N VAL A 672 -35.79 16.47 10.59
CA VAL A 672 -35.94 17.92 10.42
C VAL A 672 -35.59 18.33 8.99
N LYS A 673 -36.53 19.03 8.35
CA LYS A 673 -36.32 19.81 7.11
C LYS A 673 -35.28 20.90 7.36
N THR A 674 -34.13 20.82 6.70
CA THR A 674 -33.13 21.88 6.66
C THR A 674 -33.50 22.97 5.65
N THR A 675 -33.30 24.21 6.08
CA THR A 675 -33.51 25.44 5.32
C THR A 675 -32.22 25.87 4.62
N LYS A 676 -32.39 26.60 3.52
CA LYS A 676 -31.35 27.12 2.61
C LYS A 676 -30.20 27.88 3.32
N ALA A 677 -28.97 27.51 2.97
CA ALA A 677 -27.79 28.39 2.86
C ALA A 677 -26.96 27.82 1.69
N GLY A 678 -26.73 28.54 0.59
CA GLY A 678 -25.62 29.49 0.45
C GLY A 678 -24.66 28.93 -0.62
N VAL A 679 -24.92 29.25 -1.88
CA VAL A 679 -24.12 28.86 -3.07
C VAL A 679 -22.80 29.62 -3.10
N LEU A 680 -21.69 28.94 -3.46
CA LEU A 680 -20.53 29.37 -4.30
C LEU A 680 -19.40 28.30 -4.24
N PRO A 681 -18.53 28.16 -5.26
CA PRO A 681 -18.77 27.64 -6.61
C PRO A 681 -18.00 26.33 -6.92
N ASN A 682 -18.55 25.56 -7.87
CA ASN A 682 -17.94 24.40 -8.51
C ASN A 682 -16.67 24.75 -9.31
N THR A 683 -15.65 23.91 -9.19
CA THR A 683 -14.68 23.62 -10.28
C THR A 683 -14.39 22.13 -10.28
N GLY A 684 -14.91 21.44 -11.29
CA GLY A 684 -14.72 20.01 -11.53
C GLY A 684 -15.45 19.65 -12.81
N ASP A 685 -14.77 19.87 -13.94
CA ASP A 685 -15.29 19.68 -15.29
C ASP A 685 -15.79 18.25 -15.51
N GLN A 686 -16.96 18.17 -16.14
CA GLN A 686 -17.54 16.93 -16.63
C GLN A 686 -16.83 16.47 -17.89
N MET A 687 -16.48 15.18 -17.95
CA MET A 687 -16.32 14.48 -19.22
C MET A 687 -17.30 13.31 -19.32
N ASN A 688 -18.03 13.34 -20.43
CA ASN A 688 -19.10 12.43 -20.82
C ASN A 688 -18.61 10.98 -21.00
N LEU A 689 -19.31 10.05 -20.35
CA LEU A 689 -19.26 8.62 -20.66
C LEU A 689 -20.16 8.37 -21.88
N THR A 690 -19.57 8.16 -23.06
CA THR A 690 -20.34 7.79 -24.25
C THR A 690 -20.35 6.26 -24.38
N LEU A 691 -21.53 5.71 -24.19
CA LEU A 691 -21.89 4.29 -24.33
C LEU A 691 -21.77 3.86 -25.81
N SER A 692 -21.03 2.79 -26.10
CA SER A 692 -21.10 2.11 -27.41
C SER A 692 -21.51 0.64 -27.22
N LEU A 693 -22.81 0.40 -27.43
CA LEU A 693 -23.36 -0.92 -27.74
C LEU A 693 -23.18 -1.20 -29.24
N PHE A 694 -22.50 -2.29 -29.60
CA PHE A 694 -22.64 -3.10 -30.84
C PHE A 694 -21.67 -4.29 -30.68
N GLY A 695 -22.02 -5.58 -30.81
CA GLY A 695 -23.24 -6.29 -31.12
C GLY A 695 -22.93 -7.79 -31.08
N LEU A 696 -23.91 -8.61 -30.68
CA LEU A 696 -23.87 -10.07 -30.73
C LEU A 696 -23.78 -10.61 -32.17
N GLY A 697 -23.06 -11.72 -32.33
CA GLY A 697 -23.55 -12.88 -33.09
C GLY A 697 -22.90 -13.19 -34.43
N LEU A 698 -22.20 -14.33 -34.49
CA LEU A 698 -22.33 -15.26 -35.62
C LEU A 698 -22.07 -16.70 -35.18
N ALA A 699 -23.11 -17.52 -35.38
CA ALA A 699 -23.24 -18.92 -35.03
C ALA A 699 -22.44 -19.84 -35.97
N GLY A 700 -22.14 -21.05 -35.48
CA GLY A 700 -21.25 -22.02 -36.12
C GLY A 700 -21.86 -22.93 -37.19
N LEU A 701 -21.05 -23.91 -37.61
CA LEU A 701 -21.51 -25.20 -38.15
C LEU A 701 -20.35 -26.22 -38.26
N ALA A 702 -20.72 -27.50 -38.19
CA ALA A 702 -20.03 -28.73 -38.65
C ALA A 702 -19.16 -29.47 -37.61
N MET A 703 -19.35 -30.76 -37.26
CA MET A 703 -20.22 -31.83 -37.77
C MET A 703 -20.50 -32.87 -36.67
N ALA A 704 -21.68 -33.49 -36.72
CA ALA A 704 -21.95 -34.80 -36.13
C ALA A 704 -22.50 -35.72 -37.24
N VAL A 705 -21.82 -36.83 -37.57
CA VAL A 705 -22.39 -38.12 -38.02
C VAL A 705 -21.32 -39.20 -37.86
N GLY A 706 -21.64 -40.30 -37.18
CA GLY A 706 -20.94 -41.58 -37.40
C GLY A 706 -20.74 -42.52 -36.20
N ARG A 707 -21.80 -42.93 -35.50
CA ARG A 707 -21.76 -44.15 -34.67
C ARG A 707 -22.89 -45.10 -35.09
N ARG A 708 -22.53 -46.24 -35.68
CA ARG A 708 -23.37 -47.45 -35.74
C ARG A 708 -22.48 -48.70 -35.80
N LYS A 709 -22.80 -49.62 -34.87
CA LYS A 709 -22.47 -51.07 -34.78
C LYS A 709 -21.03 -51.36 -34.35
N GLU A 710 -20.81 -52.18 -33.32
CA GLU A 710 -21.11 -53.62 -33.28
C GLU A 710 -21.37 -54.15 -31.86
N ASN A 711 -22.35 -55.06 -31.80
CA ASN A 711 -22.69 -56.12 -30.84
C ASN A 711 -22.52 -55.93 -29.32
#